data_AF-A0A1W9VJD0-F1
#
_entry.id   AF-A0A1W9VJD0-F1
#
_cell.length_a   1.000
_cell.length_b   1.000
_cell.length_c   1.000
_cell.angle_alpha   90.00
_cell.angle_beta   90.00
_cell.angle_gamma   90.00
#
_symmetry.space_group_name_H-M   'P 1'
#
loop_
_entity.id
_entity.type
_entity.pdbx_description
1 polymer ?
#
loop_
_entity_poly.entity_id
_entity_poly.type
_entity_poly.pdbx_seq_one_letter_code
_entity_poly.pdbx_strand_id
1 'polypeptide(L)'
;MRTIIRILIGLILVLALVLIGAFACIRNSLPKTSGRVKLAGLDGQLEIVRDKDGVPHIFAATDHDAFFAIGYVHRAAETAWPALSQESQSALTAYAAGVNAWLEEGHVLPVEFLILGVKPEPWTVYDSLVWSKMMSWDLGGNYDMELLRVKLAQALGPERAAQLLPAYPEDGTTILSQNELAPQTSDTLLDIDTQLQTLFHLRGLDVGSNNWVVSGKLTESGLPLLANDPHLGARIPSIWYLAEIQGENIHVIGITFPGLPILAAGHNEDIAWGVTNVGPDVQDLYVEQVNPKNLNQYKVNDKQNFVYADTKGNIGYYAPGRIPIRSKGQGLAPVPGWNDDYKWESWIPFDELPHAYNPEKGYIATANNKVISDEYPYFISAQWASPQRAQRISEMIEEMSSGSEKISVDDMAVIQADQHSAQIRELLPLLLQITPVDDRQKEALSYLQNWDGDTGKDSIATSIYQAWFRQLGPAVFEDDLRGDLYDDLAERVHETFLINIMTNENNVWCDNFLTTPSENCADIAQTALDRGLDDLEDRMGKNMSRWQWGNIHLTQYPHAPFSEVDALKRFFHREIANGGDKYTVNVAPPKYSNQENPYYQFHVPSYRQIVDLSAWNSSRFIHTTGQSGNVISPHYDDFIERHQAVEYLPMSFGRDHVTGDVLVMQPK
;
A
#
# COMPACT_ATOMS: atom_id res chain seq x y z
N MET A 1 7.25 51.32 -3.42
CA MET A 1 5.82 50.89 -3.49
C MET A 1 5.42 50.37 -4.87
N ARG A 2 5.25 51.21 -5.92
CA ARG A 2 4.76 50.77 -7.25
C ARG A 2 5.56 49.61 -7.89
N THR A 3 6.89 49.58 -7.76
CA THR A 3 7.74 48.51 -8.30
C THR A 3 7.50 47.17 -7.60
N ILE A 4 7.36 47.18 -6.27
CA ILE A 4 7.11 45.97 -5.45
C ILE A 4 5.76 45.36 -5.83
N ILE A 5 4.72 46.18 -6.02
CA ILE A 5 3.40 45.71 -6.45
C ILE A 5 3.46 45.04 -7.83
N ARG A 6 4.24 45.58 -8.78
CA ARG A 6 4.43 44.97 -10.10
C ARG A 6 5.18 43.63 -10.03
N ILE A 7 6.19 43.52 -9.16
CA ILE A 7 6.92 42.26 -8.94
C ILE A 7 6.00 41.21 -8.31
N LEU A 8 5.17 41.58 -7.33
CA LEU A 8 4.18 40.66 -6.75
C LEU A 8 3.18 40.16 -7.79
N ILE A 9 2.62 41.05 -8.61
CA ILE A 9 1.68 40.68 -9.69
C ILE A 9 2.34 39.76 -10.71
N GLY A 10 3.60 40.01 -11.08
CA GLY A 10 4.37 39.14 -11.96
C GLY A 10 4.59 37.74 -11.38
N LEU A 11 4.98 37.64 -10.10
CA LEU A 11 5.15 36.36 -9.41
C LEU A 11 3.83 35.57 -9.30
N ILE A 12 2.72 36.25 -9.01
CA ILE A 12 1.39 35.62 -8.96
C ILE A 12 0.97 35.09 -10.35
N LEU A 13 1.23 35.82 -11.44
CA LEU A 13 0.93 35.36 -12.80
C LEU A 13 1.80 34.17 -13.23
N VAL A 14 3.09 34.17 -12.88
CA VAL A 14 3.99 33.02 -13.15
C VAL A 14 3.54 31.80 -12.35
N LEU A 15 3.23 31.94 -11.06
CA LEU A 15 2.72 30.85 -10.23
C LEU A 15 1.39 30.31 -10.79
N ALA A 16 0.48 31.18 -11.23
CA ALA A 16 -0.77 30.76 -11.87
C ALA A 16 -0.53 29.96 -13.16
N LEU A 17 0.41 30.38 -14.01
CA LEU A 17 0.76 29.65 -15.24
C LEU A 17 1.39 28.29 -14.96
N VAL A 18 2.28 28.19 -13.96
CA VAL A 18 2.86 26.90 -13.51
C VAL A 18 1.78 25.97 -12.98
N LEU A 19 0.85 26.47 -12.16
CA LEU A 19 -0.28 25.69 -11.64
C LEU A 19 -1.24 25.24 -12.76
N ILE A 20 -1.50 26.08 -13.77
CA ILE A 20 -2.29 25.72 -14.95
C ILE A 20 -1.59 24.64 -15.78
N GLY A 21 -0.28 24.74 -15.98
CA GLY A 21 0.52 23.74 -16.71
C GLY A 21 0.56 22.38 -15.99
N ALA A 22 0.79 22.40 -14.67
CA ALA A 22 0.73 21.20 -13.84
C ALA A 22 -0.68 20.56 -13.87
N PHE A 23 -1.73 21.37 -13.70
CA PHE A 23 -3.11 20.89 -13.80
C PHE A 23 -3.44 20.28 -15.17
N ALA A 24 -2.97 20.87 -16.26
CA ALA A 24 -3.14 20.31 -17.61
C ALA A 24 -2.40 18.97 -17.79
N CYS A 25 -1.19 18.85 -17.25
CA CYS A 25 -0.41 17.60 -17.30
C CYS A 25 -1.09 16.47 -16.49
N ILE A 26 -1.51 16.76 -15.24
CA ILE A 26 -2.22 15.80 -14.38
C ILE A 26 -3.59 15.44 -14.98
N ARG A 27 -4.25 16.37 -15.71
CA ARG A 27 -5.52 16.08 -16.40
C ARG A 27 -5.32 15.19 -17.62
N ASN A 28 -4.22 15.35 -18.34
CA ASN A 28 -3.89 14.52 -19.50
C ASN A 28 -3.37 13.12 -19.12
N SER A 29 -3.03 12.87 -17.84
CA SER A 29 -2.71 11.52 -17.34
C SER A 29 -3.95 10.69 -16.95
N LEU A 30 -5.16 11.26 -17.03
CA LEU A 30 -6.40 10.50 -16.83
C LEU A 30 -6.61 9.49 -17.97
N PRO A 31 -6.96 8.22 -17.67
CA PRO A 31 -7.15 7.20 -18.69
C PRO A 31 -8.34 7.54 -19.59
N LYS A 32 -8.25 7.20 -20.88
CA LYS A 32 -9.41 7.31 -21.79
C LYS A 32 -10.49 6.32 -21.35
N THR A 33 -11.60 6.81 -20.82
CA THR A 33 -12.65 5.98 -20.22
C THR A 33 -13.63 5.40 -21.25
N SER A 34 -13.84 6.07 -22.38
CA SER A 34 -14.80 5.67 -23.41
C SER A 34 -14.36 5.91 -24.87
N GLY A 35 -15.09 5.32 -25.81
CA GLY A 35 -14.87 5.40 -27.25
C GLY A 35 -14.51 4.04 -27.87
N ARG A 36 -13.82 4.07 -29.03
CA ARG A 36 -13.27 2.86 -29.67
C ARG A 36 -11.76 2.99 -29.85
N VAL A 37 -11.05 1.87 -29.68
CA VAL A 37 -9.59 1.73 -29.86
C VAL A 37 -9.31 0.43 -30.61
N LYS A 38 -8.25 0.39 -31.41
CA LYS A 38 -7.79 -0.80 -32.13
C LYS A 38 -6.43 -1.25 -31.56
N LEU A 39 -6.32 -2.50 -31.12
CA LEU A 39 -5.12 -3.07 -30.49
C LEU A 39 -4.67 -4.34 -31.22
N ALA A 40 -3.35 -4.48 -31.40
CA ALA A 40 -2.75 -5.71 -31.91
C ALA A 40 -2.54 -6.69 -30.75
N GLY A 41 -2.71 -8.00 -31.01
CA GLY A 41 -2.57 -9.06 -30.00
C GLY A 41 -3.88 -9.45 -29.29
N LEU A 42 -5.00 -8.79 -29.61
CA LEU A 42 -6.34 -9.32 -29.31
C LEU A 42 -6.77 -10.33 -30.38
N ASP A 43 -7.29 -11.48 -29.94
CA ASP A 43 -7.91 -12.52 -30.78
C ASP A 43 -9.36 -12.15 -31.13
N GLY A 44 -10.05 -11.40 -30.26
CA GLY A 44 -11.43 -10.97 -30.47
C GLY A 44 -11.75 -9.58 -29.91
N GLN A 45 -13.01 -9.16 -30.02
CA GLN A 45 -13.44 -7.87 -29.45
C GLN A 45 -13.46 -7.93 -27.92
N LEU A 46 -12.93 -6.87 -27.31
CA LEU A 46 -12.89 -6.63 -25.88
C LEU A 46 -13.67 -5.33 -25.58
N GLU A 47 -14.54 -5.33 -24.58
CA GLU A 47 -15.28 -4.15 -24.14
C GLU A 47 -14.98 -3.89 -22.66
N ILE A 48 -14.48 -2.69 -22.34
CA ILE A 48 -14.32 -2.23 -20.96
C ILE A 48 -15.40 -1.19 -20.71
N VAL A 49 -16.38 -1.52 -19.87
CA VAL A 49 -17.41 -0.56 -19.43
C VAL A 49 -17.03 -0.07 -18.04
N ARG A 50 -16.86 1.24 -17.87
CA ARG A 50 -16.76 1.86 -16.54
C ARG A 50 -18.13 2.37 -16.14
N ASP A 51 -18.66 1.84 -15.04
CA ASP A 51 -19.95 2.32 -14.53
C ASP A 51 -19.85 3.72 -13.90
N LYS A 52 -20.96 4.22 -13.36
CA LYS A 52 -21.05 5.55 -12.74
C LYS A 52 -20.10 5.77 -11.56
N ASP A 53 -19.57 4.70 -10.98
CA ASP A 53 -18.66 4.70 -9.84
C ASP A 53 -17.21 4.37 -10.27
N GLY A 54 -16.93 4.41 -11.59
CA GLY A 54 -15.59 4.21 -12.16
C GLY A 54 -15.13 2.76 -12.24
N VAL A 55 -15.97 1.78 -11.90
CA VAL A 55 -15.61 0.37 -11.77
C VAL A 55 -15.45 -0.26 -13.17
N PRO A 56 -14.30 -0.87 -13.51
CA PRO A 56 -14.06 -1.42 -14.84
C PRO A 56 -14.61 -2.85 -14.98
N HIS A 57 -15.65 -3.01 -15.80
CA HIS A 57 -16.21 -4.31 -16.20
C HIS A 57 -15.65 -4.73 -17.55
N ILE A 58 -14.93 -5.86 -17.60
CA ILE A 58 -14.21 -6.33 -18.78
C ILE A 58 -14.97 -7.50 -19.43
N PHE A 59 -15.44 -7.31 -20.66
CA PHE A 59 -16.12 -8.31 -21.48
C PHE A 59 -15.22 -8.71 -22.64
N ALA A 60 -14.60 -9.89 -22.55
CA ALA A 60 -13.64 -10.41 -23.52
C ALA A 60 -14.26 -11.53 -24.37
N ALA A 61 -13.78 -11.67 -25.61
CA ALA A 61 -14.17 -12.78 -26.49
C ALA A 61 -13.47 -14.10 -26.12
N THR A 62 -12.30 -14.04 -25.49
CA THR A 62 -11.50 -15.20 -25.05
C THR A 62 -10.82 -14.94 -23.70
N ASP A 63 -10.44 -16.02 -23.00
CA ASP A 63 -9.59 -15.92 -21.81
C ASP A 63 -8.24 -15.27 -22.14
N HIS A 64 -7.69 -15.54 -23.33
CA HIS A 64 -6.47 -14.87 -23.77
C HIS A 64 -6.68 -13.36 -23.88
N ASP A 65 -7.78 -12.86 -24.45
CA ASP A 65 -8.09 -11.43 -24.50
C ASP A 65 -8.27 -10.81 -23.11
N ALA A 66 -8.83 -11.56 -22.15
CA ALA A 66 -8.93 -11.14 -20.76
C ALA A 66 -7.55 -11.04 -20.07
N PHE A 67 -6.64 -11.98 -20.35
CA PHE A 67 -5.26 -11.97 -19.83
C PHE A 67 -4.25 -11.19 -20.71
N PHE A 68 -4.62 -10.80 -21.93
CA PHE A 68 -3.79 -10.02 -22.85
C PHE A 68 -3.57 -8.60 -22.33
N ALA A 69 -4.52 -8.11 -21.52
CA ALA A 69 -4.45 -6.87 -20.78
C ALA A 69 -3.31 -6.76 -19.72
N ILE A 70 -2.26 -7.62 -19.70
CA ILE A 70 -1.41 -7.81 -18.49
C ILE A 70 0.16 -7.76 -18.66
N GLY A 71 0.84 -8.18 -19.75
CA GLY A 71 2.34 -8.09 -19.81
C GLY A 71 3.09 -8.98 -20.84
N TYR A 72 4.45 -9.11 -20.89
CA TYR A 72 5.48 -8.38 -20.10
C TYR A 72 6.96 -8.24 -20.63
N VAL A 73 7.54 -9.04 -21.57
CA VAL A 73 9.01 -8.90 -21.98
C VAL A 73 9.31 -8.62 -23.49
N HIS A 74 9.74 -9.55 -24.37
CA HIS A 74 9.64 -9.34 -25.85
C HIS A 74 8.16 -9.26 -26.23
N ARG A 75 7.35 -10.09 -25.56
CA ARG A 75 5.90 -9.89 -25.44
C ARG A 75 5.51 -8.49 -24.95
N ALA A 76 6.39 -7.70 -24.30
CA ALA A 76 6.18 -6.27 -24.07
C ALA A 76 7.01 -5.32 -24.93
N ALA A 77 7.86 -5.78 -25.85
CA ALA A 77 8.13 -4.99 -27.05
C ALA A 77 6.87 -5.06 -27.93
N GLU A 78 6.27 -6.24 -28.07
CA GLU A 78 5.02 -6.52 -28.77
C GLU A 78 3.76 -5.97 -28.07
N THR A 79 3.68 -5.92 -26.72
CA THR A 79 2.59 -5.23 -25.99
C THR A 79 2.90 -3.77 -25.64
N ALA A 80 4.16 -3.30 -25.66
CA ALA A 80 4.42 -1.86 -25.70
C ALA A 80 4.19 -1.26 -27.09
N TRP A 81 4.39 -2.02 -28.18
CA TRP A 81 4.12 -1.56 -29.54
C TRP A 81 2.72 -0.94 -29.72
N PRO A 82 1.61 -1.54 -29.26
CA PRO A 82 0.30 -0.89 -29.28
C PRO A 82 0.13 0.24 -28.25
N ALA A 83 0.95 0.30 -27.19
CA ALA A 83 0.98 1.37 -26.20
C ALA A 83 1.79 2.61 -26.65
N LEU A 84 2.68 2.46 -27.66
CA LEU A 84 3.31 3.58 -28.33
C LEU A 84 2.26 4.43 -29.07
N SER A 85 2.47 5.75 -29.13
CA SER A 85 1.65 6.63 -29.96
C SER A 85 1.71 6.24 -31.45
N GLN A 86 0.71 6.67 -32.23
CA GLN A 86 0.68 6.37 -33.66
C GLN A 86 1.87 7.02 -34.40
N GLU A 87 2.30 8.17 -33.91
CA GLU A 87 3.49 8.91 -34.36
C GLU A 87 4.76 8.10 -34.09
N SER A 88 4.91 7.53 -32.89
CA SER A 88 6.05 6.66 -32.52
C SER A 88 6.04 5.35 -33.30
N GLN A 89 4.88 4.70 -33.46
CA GLN A 89 4.75 3.51 -34.32
C GLN A 89 5.14 3.85 -35.77
N SER A 90 4.64 4.96 -36.31
CA SER A 90 4.94 5.38 -37.69
C SER A 90 6.42 5.74 -37.88
N ALA A 91 7.05 6.41 -36.91
CA ALA A 91 8.46 6.74 -36.92
C ALA A 91 9.34 5.48 -36.89
N LEU A 92 9.01 4.51 -36.02
CA LEU A 92 9.71 3.22 -35.95
C LEU A 92 9.52 2.38 -37.23
N THR A 93 8.32 2.36 -37.80
CA THR A 93 8.05 1.70 -39.09
C THR A 93 8.83 2.35 -40.24
N ALA A 94 8.83 3.69 -40.32
CA ALA A 94 9.58 4.42 -41.35
C ALA A 94 11.10 4.25 -41.19
N TYR A 95 11.60 4.23 -39.94
CA TYR A 95 13.01 3.97 -39.65
C TYR A 95 13.43 2.57 -40.12
N ALA A 96 12.69 1.53 -39.74
CA ALA A 96 12.95 0.16 -40.18
C ALA A 96 12.89 0.01 -41.71
N ALA A 97 11.91 0.64 -42.36
CA ALA A 97 11.81 0.66 -43.82
C ALA A 97 13.01 1.35 -44.50
N GLY A 98 13.51 2.46 -43.93
CA GLY A 98 14.70 3.16 -44.43
C GLY A 98 15.99 2.35 -44.32
N VAL A 99 16.18 1.63 -43.20
CA VAL A 99 17.31 0.70 -43.03
C VAL A 99 17.25 -0.42 -44.08
N ASN A 100 16.07 -1.00 -44.31
CA ASN A 100 15.91 -2.08 -45.28
C ASN A 100 16.11 -1.62 -46.73
N ALA A 101 15.60 -0.45 -47.11
CA ALA A 101 15.82 0.12 -48.43
C ALA A 101 17.33 0.31 -48.73
N TRP A 102 18.12 0.75 -47.74
CA TRP A 102 19.57 0.85 -47.89
C TRP A 102 20.26 -0.52 -48.04
N LEU A 103 19.80 -1.55 -47.31
CA LEU A 103 20.33 -2.92 -47.44
C LEU A 103 20.02 -3.53 -48.82
N GLU A 104 18.85 -3.24 -49.39
CA GLU A 104 18.42 -3.75 -50.70
C GLU A 104 19.22 -3.18 -51.89
N GLU A 105 19.82 -1.99 -51.75
CA GLU A 105 20.66 -1.38 -52.78
C GLU A 105 21.98 -2.13 -53.05
N GLY A 106 22.35 -3.11 -52.21
CA GLY A 106 23.45 -4.04 -52.48
C GLY A 106 24.85 -3.41 -52.33
N HIS A 107 24.99 -2.41 -51.47
CA HIS A 107 26.26 -1.74 -51.17
C HIS A 107 27.37 -2.70 -50.72
N VAL A 108 28.62 -2.35 -51.01
CA VAL A 108 29.78 -3.05 -50.43
C VAL A 108 29.82 -2.72 -48.93
N LEU A 109 29.51 -3.73 -48.11
CA LEU A 109 29.49 -3.59 -46.65
C LEU A 109 30.88 -3.22 -46.08
N PRO A 110 30.92 -2.61 -44.88
CA PRO A 110 32.17 -2.40 -44.14
C PRO A 110 33.01 -3.68 -44.03
N VAL A 111 34.33 -3.51 -43.99
CA VAL A 111 35.30 -4.62 -44.13
C VAL A 111 35.12 -5.69 -43.06
N GLU A 112 34.60 -5.33 -41.89
CA GLU A 112 34.25 -6.21 -40.78
C GLU A 112 33.21 -7.26 -41.21
N PHE A 113 32.14 -6.87 -41.90
CA PHE A 113 31.12 -7.80 -42.40
C PHE A 113 31.68 -8.74 -43.48
N LEU A 114 32.58 -8.22 -44.32
CA LEU A 114 33.23 -8.99 -45.38
C LEU A 114 34.25 -10.01 -44.82
N ILE A 115 34.98 -9.66 -43.75
CA ILE A 115 35.91 -10.53 -43.04
C ILE A 115 35.15 -11.60 -42.22
N LEU A 116 34.06 -11.22 -41.56
CA LEU A 116 33.25 -12.13 -40.73
C LEU A 116 32.27 -12.98 -41.54
N GLY A 117 32.05 -12.66 -42.83
CA GLY A 117 31.10 -13.37 -43.70
C GLY A 117 29.63 -13.14 -43.35
N VAL A 118 29.33 -12.15 -42.51
CA VAL A 118 27.98 -11.85 -42.00
C VAL A 118 27.20 -11.02 -43.02
N LYS A 119 25.95 -11.42 -43.27
CA LYS A 119 24.98 -10.63 -44.03
C LYS A 119 23.89 -10.13 -43.05
N PRO A 120 23.61 -8.82 -43.00
CA PRO A 120 22.48 -8.31 -42.23
C PRO A 120 21.14 -8.91 -42.71
N GLU A 121 20.25 -9.17 -41.76
CA GLU A 121 18.86 -9.54 -42.01
C GLU A 121 17.98 -8.27 -42.07
N PRO A 122 16.73 -8.34 -42.61
CA PRO A 122 15.83 -7.20 -42.63
C PRO A 122 15.46 -6.73 -41.22
N TRP A 123 15.65 -5.44 -40.95
CA TRP A 123 15.35 -4.78 -39.68
C TRP A 123 13.84 -4.62 -39.47
N THR A 124 13.37 -4.88 -38.25
CA THR A 124 11.96 -4.76 -37.85
C THR A 124 11.76 -3.65 -36.82
N VAL A 125 10.50 -3.30 -36.56
CA VAL A 125 10.15 -2.31 -35.53
C VAL A 125 10.40 -2.81 -34.10
N TYR A 126 10.42 -4.13 -33.91
CA TYR A 126 10.64 -4.73 -32.60
C TYR A 126 12.13 -4.73 -32.23
N ASP A 127 13.04 -4.83 -33.20
CA ASP A 127 14.49 -4.72 -32.96
C ASP A 127 14.85 -3.38 -32.30
N SER A 128 14.24 -2.29 -32.77
CA SER A 128 14.34 -0.96 -32.16
C SER A 128 13.78 -0.91 -30.72
N LEU A 129 12.64 -1.58 -30.44
CA LEU A 129 12.07 -1.62 -29.09
C LEU A 129 12.82 -2.55 -28.13
N VAL A 130 13.40 -3.63 -28.63
CA VAL A 130 14.29 -4.51 -27.88
C VAL A 130 15.52 -3.72 -27.43
N TRP A 131 16.11 -2.88 -28.29
CA TRP A 131 17.19 -1.98 -27.89
C TRP A 131 16.81 -1.02 -26.76
N SER A 132 15.60 -0.42 -26.79
CA SER A 132 15.12 0.43 -25.70
C SER A 132 14.98 -0.34 -24.37
N LYS A 133 14.47 -1.59 -24.40
CA LYS A 133 14.34 -2.43 -23.19
C LYS A 133 15.65 -3.00 -22.69
N MET A 134 16.57 -3.36 -23.59
CA MET A 134 17.92 -3.77 -23.22
C MET A 134 18.68 -2.62 -22.56
N MET A 135 18.45 -1.38 -22.98
CA MET A 135 19.01 -0.19 -22.32
C MET A 135 18.42 0.02 -20.92
N SER A 136 17.12 -0.19 -20.70
CA SER A 136 16.54 -0.18 -19.35
C SER A 136 17.06 -1.30 -18.45
N TRP A 137 17.41 -2.46 -19.03
CA TRP A 137 18.02 -3.57 -18.30
C TRP A 137 19.48 -3.29 -17.91
N ASP A 138 20.26 -2.74 -18.86
CA ASP A 138 21.67 -2.37 -18.69
C ASP A 138 21.85 -1.22 -17.68
N LEU A 139 20.93 -0.25 -17.66
CA LEU A 139 20.94 0.88 -16.73
C LEU A 139 20.35 0.59 -15.33
N GLY A 140 19.80 -0.61 -15.10
CA GLY A 140 19.24 -1.05 -13.81
C GLY A 140 20.30 -1.56 -12.82
N GLY A 141 21.15 -2.49 -13.26
CA GLY A 141 22.46 -2.78 -12.64
C GLY A 141 22.51 -3.19 -11.14
N ASN A 142 21.42 -3.65 -10.51
CA ASN A 142 21.45 -4.02 -9.08
C ASN A 142 21.79 -5.51 -8.83
N TYR A 143 21.22 -6.42 -9.62
CA TYR A 143 21.17 -7.86 -9.30
C TYR A 143 22.55 -8.55 -9.20
N ASP A 144 23.56 -8.10 -9.94
CA ASP A 144 24.90 -8.69 -9.94
C ASP A 144 25.69 -8.29 -8.69
N MET A 145 25.47 -7.08 -8.20
CA MET A 145 26.01 -6.56 -6.95
C MET A 145 25.36 -7.22 -5.71
N GLU A 146 24.08 -7.60 -5.76
CA GLU A 146 23.47 -8.48 -4.73
C GLU A 146 24.19 -9.83 -4.63
N LEU A 147 24.38 -10.50 -5.78
CA LEU A 147 25.07 -11.78 -5.86
C LEU A 147 26.53 -11.70 -5.42
N LEU A 148 27.20 -10.56 -5.63
CA LEU A 148 28.56 -10.31 -5.14
C LEU A 148 28.59 -10.13 -3.61
N ARG A 149 27.64 -9.39 -3.04
CA ARG A 149 27.54 -9.21 -1.57
C ARG A 149 27.30 -10.52 -0.84
N VAL A 150 26.43 -11.39 -1.38
CA VAL A 150 26.21 -12.75 -0.84
C VAL A 150 27.51 -13.56 -0.84
N LYS A 151 28.30 -13.52 -1.92
CA LYS A 151 29.59 -14.24 -2.01
C LYS A 151 30.64 -13.68 -1.05
N LEU A 152 30.74 -12.36 -0.89
CA LEU A 152 31.67 -11.72 0.04
C LEU A 152 31.31 -12.02 1.50
N ALA A 153 30.03 -11.95 1.87
CA ALA A 153 29.55 -12.30 3.20
C ALA A 153 29.81 -13.78 3.54
N GLN A 154 29.64 -14.70 2.58
CA GLN A 154 29.96 -16.13 2.76
C GLN A 154 31.47 -16.38 2.93
N ALA A 155 32.33 -15.62 2.25
CA ALA A 155 33.78 -15.84 2.28
C ALA A 155 34.49 -15.16 3.47
N LEU A 156 33.98 -14.01 3.95
CA LEU A 156 34.67 -13.14 4.91
C LEU A 156 33.88 -12.86 6.20
N GLY A 157 32.59 -13.23 6.24
CA GLY A 157 31.63 -12.78 7.26
C GLY A 157 31.02 -11.40 6.90
N PRO A 158 29.77 -11.12 7.33
CA PRO A 158 29.04 -9.92 6.91
C PRO A 158 29.73 -8.61 7.32
N GLU A 159 30.26 -8.53 8.54
CA GLU A 159 30.95 -7.34 9.07
C GLU A 159 32.16 -6.92 8.23
N ARG A 160 32.95 -7.90 7.75
CA ARG A 160 34.12 -7.65 6.90
C ARG A 160 33.76 -7.42 5.45
N ALA A 161 32.65 -8.01 4.98
CA ALA A 161 32.12 -7.75 3.64
C ALA A 161 31.59 -6.31 3.52
N ALA A 162 30.89 -5.80 4.54
CA ALA A 162 30.41 -4.42 4.58
C ALA A 162 31.53 -3.38 4.48
N GLN A 163 32.69 -3.64 5.10
CA GLN A 163 33.86 -2.74 5.05
C GLN A 163 34.49 -2.63 3.64
N LEU A 164 34.17 -3.53 2.72
CA LEU A 164 34.68 -3.50 1.34
C LEU A 164 33.75 -2.75 0.37
N LEU A 165 32.53 -2.42 0.78
CA LEU A 165 31.51 -1.72 -0.02
C LEU A 165 30.84 -0.63 0.84
N PRO A 166 31.54 0.50 1.09
CA PRO A 166 31.08 1.52 2.02
C PRO A 166 29.84 2.28 1.51
N ALA A 167 29.05 2.80 2.45
CA ALA A 167 27.98 3.75 2.15
C ALA A 167 28.54 5.08 1.59
N TYR A 168 27.68 5.89 0.99
CA TYR A 168 28.03 7.23 0.53
C TYR A 168 28.22 8.18 1.73
N PRO A 169 29.12 9.17 1.65
CA PRO A 169 29.39 10.07 2.76
C PRO A 169 28.15 10.86 3.22
N GLU A 170 27.95 10.95 4.53
CA GLU A 170 26.83 11.67 5.15
C GLU A 170 26.81 13.17 4.78
N ASP A 171 27.97 13.75 4.46
CA ASP A 171 28.18 15.14 4.07
C ASP A 171 28.27 15.38 2.56
N GLY A 172 28.03 14.35 1.73
CA GLY A 172 28.15 14.43 0.28
C GLY A 172 27.05 15.28 -0.38
N THR A 173 27.45 16.11 -1.37
CA THR A 173 26.54 17.03 -2.08
C THR A 173 25.40 16.30 -2.79
N THR A 174 24.17 16.72 -2.50
CA THR A 174 22.94 16.25 -3.15
C THR A 174 22.34 17.33 -4.09
N ILE A 175 21.61 16.92 -5.13
CA ILE A 175 20.90 17.84 -6.05
C ILE A 175 19.78 18.59 -5.31
N LEU A 176 19.17 17.93 -4.32
CA LEU A 176 18.21 18.51 -3.39
C LEU A 176 18.88 18.60 -2.02
N SER A 177 19.04 19.80 -1.46
CA SER A 177 19.44 19.92 -0.05
C SER A 177 18.32 19.42 0.86
N GLN A 178 18.63 19.04 2.10
CA GLN A 178 17.65 18.50 3.06
C GLN A 178 16.44 19.43 3.31
N ASN A 179 16.58 20.73 3.01
CA ASN A 179 15.53 21.75 3.12
C ASN A 179 14.89 22.16 1.77
N GLU A 180 15.48 21.76 0.64
CA GLU A 180 14.92 21.93 -0.72
C GLU A 180 14.21 20.66 -1.22
N LEU A 181 14.42 19.54 -0.51
CA LEU A 181 13.33 18.61 -0.20
C LEU A 181 12.26 19.40 0.58
N ALA A 182 11.35 20.08 -0.14
CA ALA A 182 10.18 20.70 0.49
C ALA A 182 9.48 19.61 1.32
N PRO A 183 9.18 19.87 2.60
CA PRO A 183 9.41 18.91 3.67
C PRO A 183 8.47 17.72 3.57
N GLN A 184 8.85 16.70 2.80
CA GLN A 184 8.23 15.37 2.83
C GLN A 184 9.25 14.47 3.50
N THR A 185 9.29 14.64 4.83
CA THR A 185 9.86 13.71 5.78
C THR A 185 9.43 12.30 5.36
N SER A 186 10.25 11.52 4.65
CA SER A 186 11.48 10.87 5.10
C SER A 186 11.29 10.10 6.41
N ASP A 187 10.85 10.69 7.52
CA ASP A 187 11.29 10.14 8.81
C ASP A 187 10.50 8.96 9.43
N THR A 188 9.31 8.57 8.94
CA THR A 188 8.77 7.20 9.20
C THR A 188 9.05 6.23 8.05
N LEU A 189 9.52 6.75 6.91
CA LEU A 189 10.37 6.00 5.98
C LEU A 189 11.82 5.89 6.51
N LEU A 190 12.19 6.50 7.65
CA LEU A 190 13.46 6.26 8.37
C LEU A 190 13.34 5.29 9.55
N ASP A 191 12.19 5.11 10.22
CA ASP A 191 12.11 4.14 11.34
C ASP A 191 11.92 2.68 10.87
N ILE A 192 11.40 2.48 9.65
CA ILE A 192 11.52 1.20 8.94
C ILE A 192 12.94 1.05 8.34
N ASP A 193 13.62 2.14 7.99
CA ASP A 193 15.01 2.14 7.52
C ASP A 193 15.97 1.75 8.66
N THR A 194 15.84 2.36 9.83
CA THR A 194 16.78 2.24 10.97
C THR A 194 16.77 0.84 11.60
N GLN A 195 15.68 0.06 11.44
CA GLN A 195 15.66 -1.36 11.84
C GLN A 195 15.93 -2.36 10.69
N LEU A 196 15.88 -1.93 9.42
CA LEU A 196 16.25 -2.78 8.26
C LEU A 196 17.70 -2.58 7.78
N GLN A 197 18.32 -1.43 8.07
CA GLN A 197 19.66 -1.08 7.58
C GLN A 197 20.81 -1.87 8.20
N THR A 198 20.59 -2.60 9.30
CA THR A 198 21.65 -3.39 9.98
C THR A 198 22.13 -4.62 9.19
N LEU A 199 21.67 -4.82 7.95
CA LEU A 199 22.10 -5.94 7.10
C LEU A 199 22.45 -5.59 5.64
N PHE A 200 21.89 -4.54 5.04
CA PHE A 200 22.13 -4.22 3.61
C PHE A 200 22.27 -2.70 3.35
N HIS A 201 23.50 -2.19 3.46
CA HIS A 201 23.85 -0.86 2.95
C HIS A 201 24.34 -0.95 1.49
N LEU A 202 23.63 -0.28 0.58
CA LEU A 202 23.83 -0.34 -0.88
C LEU A 202 24.13 1.06 -1.46
N ARG A 203 25.41 1.38 -1.68
CA ARG A 203 25.86 2.34 -2.71
C ARG A 203 27.15 1.82 -3.38
N GLY A 204 27.53 2.38 -4.52
CA GLY A 204 28.58 1.81 -5.39
C GLY A 204 29.29 2.83 -6.27
N LEU A 205 30.01 2.32 -7.28
CA LEU A 205 30.71 2.99 -8.38
C LEU A 205 30.73 2.03 -9.59
N ASP A 206 30.83 2.43 -10.86
CA ASP A 206 31.33 3.72 -11.37
C ASP A 206 30.77 4.12 -12.75
N VAL A 207 30.89 5.43 -13.03
CA VAL A 207 30.50 6.24 -14.20
C VAL A 207 29.07 6.81 -14.19
N GLY A 208 28.91 7.94 -13.50
CA GLY A 208 27.73 8.81 -13.60
C GLY A 208 27.79 9.78 -14.78
N SER A 209 26.67 10.46 -15.07
CA SER A 209 26.51 11.44 -16.17
C SER A 209 26.18 12.84 -15.62
N ASN A 210 26.47 13.91 -16.37
CA ASN A 210 26.26 15.30 -15.93
C ASN A 210 25.12 16.03 -16.67
N ASN A 211 24.35 16.85 -15.95
CA ASN A 211 23.53 17.93 -16.51
C ASN A 211 23.31 19.07 -15.49
N TRP A 212 23.03 20.28 -15.97
CA TRP A 212 22.61 21.41 -15.15
C TRP A 212 21.88 22.48 -15.96
N VAL A 213 21.08 23.31 -15.28
CA VAL A 213 20.34 24.43 -15.88
C VAL A 213 20.53 25.69 -15.05
N VAL A 214 20.79 26.81 -15.71
CA VAL A 214 20.96 28.14 -15.10
C VAL A 214 19.78 29.02 -15.51
N SER A 215 19.06 29.58 -14.52
CA SER A 215 17.86 30.38 -14.81
C SER A 215 18.20 31.73 -15.44
N GLY A 216 17.26 32.26 -16.24
CA GLY A 216 17.36 33.57 -16.90
C GLY A 216 17.76 34.75 -15.99
N LYS A 217 17.44 34.67 -14.68
CA LYS A 217 17.81 35.69 -13.68
C LYS A 217 19.33 35.81 -13.45
N LEU A 218 20.09 34.77 -13.79
CA LEU A 218 21.54 34.65 -13.57
C LEU A 218 22.35 34.74 -14.88
N THR A 219 21.68 34.77 -16.02
CA THR A 219 22.27 34.79 -17.37
C THR A 219 22.22 36.20 -17.96
N GLU A 220 23.24 36.58 -18.72
CA GLU A 220 23.34 37.91 -19.35
C GLU A 220 22.19 38.21 -20.35
N SER A 221 21.67 37.19 -21.04
CA SER A 221 20.55 37.29 -21.97
C SER A 221 19.18 37.50 -21.30
N GLY A 222 19.07 37.26 -19.99
CA GLY A 222 17.79 37.18 -19.30
C GLY A 222 17.00 35.87 -19.53
N LEU A 223 17.52 34.92 -20.32
CA LEU A 223 16.85 33.66 -20.68
C LEU A 223 17.68 32.43 -20.25
N PRO A 224 17.05 31.30 -19.85
CA PRO A 224 17.76 30.14 -19.29
C PRO A 224 18.81 29.53 -20.23
N LEU A 225 19.83 28.89 -19.62
CA LEU A 225 20.85 28.09 -20.32
C LEU A 225 20.88 26.67 -19.73
N LEU A 226 20.97 25.65 -20.58
CA LEU A 226 21.07 24.23 -20.22
C LEU A 226 22.38 23.64 -20.73
N ALA A 227 22.98 22.74 -19.95
CA ALA A 227 24.08 21.88 -20.37
C ALA A 227 23.82 20.43 -19.99
N ASN A 228 24.18 19.49 -20.86
CA ASN A 228 24.12 18.05 -20.61
C ASN A 228 25.30 17.36 -21.28
N ASP A 229 25.90 16.43 -20.54
CA ASP A 229 27.15 15.75 -20.83
C ASP A 229 27.02 14.29 -20.32
N PRO A 230 26.36 13.40 -21.10
CA PRO A 230 26.09 12.03 -20.71
C PRO A 230 27.32 11.13 -20.93
N HIS A 231 27.77 10.46 -19.88
CA HIS A 231 28.96 9.60 -19.90
C HIS A 231 28.54 8.14 -20.04
N LEU A 232 29.01 7.51 -21.11
CA LEU A 232 28.85 6.09 -21.40
C LEU A 232 30.19 5.54 -21.91
N GLY A 233 30.35 4.21 -21.91
CA GLY A 233 31.60 3.56 -22.34
C GLY A 233 32.07 4.01 -23.72
N ALA A 234 33.30 4.56 -23.79
CA ALA A 234 33.88 5.05 -25.02
C ALA A 234 34.12 3.90 -26.02
N ARG A 235 33.54 4.01 -27.22
CA ARG A 235 33.54 2.98 -28.26
C ARG A 235 33.54 3.57 -29.66
N ILE A 236 34.00 2.79 -30.64
CA ILE A 236 33.89 3.11 -32.07
C ILE A 236 33.10 1.99 -32.77
N PRO A 237 32.04 2.31 -33.55
CA PRO A 237 31.40 3.62 -33.64
C PRO A 237 30.83 4.09 -32.30
N SER A 238 30.70 5.42 -32.16
CA SER A 238 30.08 6.09 -31.01
C SER A 238 28.69 5.54 -30.72
N ILE A 239 28.32 5.46 -29.44
CA ILE A 239 26.96 5.11 -29.02
C ILE A 239 25.94 6.22 -29.31
N TRP A 240 26.41 7.48 -29.32
CA TRP A 240 25.63 8.66 -29.69
C TRP A 240 25.82 9.00 -31.16
N TYR A 241 24.72 9.34 -31.83
CA TYR A 241 24.67 9.82 -33.20
C TYR A 241 23.93 11.16 -33.25
N LEU A 242 24.56 12.21 -33.80
CA LEU A 242 23.93 13.52 -33.93
C LEU A 242 23.00 13.55 -35.16
N ALA A 243 21.76 13.98 -34.98
CA ALA A 243 20.78 14.12 -36.05
C ALA A 243 19.95 15.39 -35.90
N GLU A 244 19.59 15.98 -37.04
CA GLU A 244 18.52 16.97 -37.18
C GLU A 244 17.38 16.31 -37.95
N ILE A 245 16.15 16.44 -37.45
CA ILE A 245 14.94 15.90 -38.08
C ILE A 245 13.99 17.05 -38.32
N GLN A 246 13.78 17.39 -39.59
CA GLN A 246 12.83 18.41 -40.03
C GLN A 246 11.79 17.80 -40.97
N GLY A 247 10.52 18.01 -40.65
CA GLY A 247 9.35 17.61 -41.44
C GLY A 247 8.22 18.63 -41.27
N GLU A 248 7.03 18.33 -41.80
CA GLU A 248 5.90 19.28 -41.84
C GLU A 248 5.46 19.79 -40.45
N ASN A 249 5.60 18.95 -39.41
CA ASN A 249 5.12 19.24 -38.05
C ASN A 249 6.18 18.99 -36.94
N ILE A 250 7.44 18.76 -37.32
CA ILE A 250 8.53 18.53 -36.36
C ILE A 250 9.82 19.16 -36.88
N HIS A 251 10.52 19.90 -36.02
CA HIS A 251 11.89 20.35 -36.23
C HIS A 251 12.63 20.18 -34.90
N VAL A 252 13.63 19.30 -34.87
CA VAL A 252 14.43 19.00 -33.67
C VAL A 252 15.87 18.69 -34.06
N ILE A 253 16.84 19.09 -33.23
CA ILE A 253 18.26 18.75 -33.40
C ILE A 253 18.89 18.30 -32.08
N GLY A 254 19.73 17.26 -32.14
CA GLY A 254 20.31 16.66 -30.94
C GLY A 254 20.88 15.26 -31.19
N ILE A 255 21.06 14.50 -30.11
CA ILE A 255 21.66 13.16 -30.14
C ILE A 255 20.61 12.05 -30.03
N THR A 256 20.73 11.05 -30.89
CA THR A 256 19.97 9.79 -30.91
C THR A 256 20.90 8.59 -30.71
N PHE A 257 20.32 7.41 -30.47
CA PHE A 257 21.00 6.12 -30.56
C PHE A 257 20.80 5.51 -31.97
N PRO A 258 21.85 4.97 -32.61
CA PRO A 258 21.68 4.12 -33.78
C PRO A 258 20.70 2.97 -33.49
N GLY A 259 19.67 2.82 -34.32
CA GLY A 259 18.58 1.87 -34.12
C GLY A 259 17.29 2.48 -33.56
N LEU A 260 17.28 3.75 -33.14
CA LEU A 260 16.10 4.44 -32.57
C LEU A 260 15.80 5.78 -33.28
N PRO A 261 14.53 6.10 -33.61
CA PRO A 261 14.14 7.37 -34.22
C PRO A 261 13.74 8.44 -33.17
N ILE A 262 14.48 8.57 -32.07
CA ILE A 262 14.20 9.55 -30.99
C ILE A 262 15.45 10.31 -30.55
N LEU A 263 15.34 11.59 -30.23
CA LEU A 263 16.44 12.40 -29.70
C LEU A 263 16.43 12.37 -28.17
N ALA A 264 17.43 11.71 -27.57
CA ALA A 264 17.54 11.54 -26.12
C ALA A 264 17.90 12.86 -25.39
N ALA A 265 18.67 13.73 -26.04
CA ALA A 265 18.98 15.08 -25.59
C ALA A 265 19.11 16.01 -26.81
N GLY A 266 18.70 17.27 -26.69
CA GLY A 266 18.63 18.19 -27.83
C GLY A 266 17.79 19.43 -27.55
N HIS A 267 17.41 20.12 -28.62
CA HIS A 267 16.52 21.27 -28.58
C HIS A 267 15.69 21.42 -29.87
N ASN A 268 14.69 22.31 -29.80
CA ASN A 268 14.01 22.89 -30.96
C ASN A 268 14.04 24.43 -30.86
N GLU A 269 13.08 25.12 -31.47
CA GLU A 269 12.94 26.57 -31.44
C GLU A 269 12.50 27.12 -30.07
N ASP A 270 11.83 26.31 -29.26
CA ASP A 270 11.11 26.72 -28.05
C ASP A 270 11.71 26.17 -26.73
N ILE A 271 12.31 24.97 -26.76
CA ILE A 271 12.82 24.26 -25.56
C ILE A 271 14.12 23.49 -25.82
N ALA A 272 14.86 23.20 -24.74
CA ALA A 272 16.05 22.33 -24.72
C ALA A 272 16.01 21.36 -23.52
N TRP A 273 16.58 20.17 -23.65
CA TRP A 273 16.56 19.11 -22.62
C TRP A 273 17.80 18.20 -22.65
N GLY A 274 18.01 17.44 -21.56
CA GLY A 274 19.09 16.46 -21.43
C GLY A 274 18.96 15.57 -20.19
N VAL A 275 19.70 14.45 -20.15
CA VAL A 275 19.45 13.29 -19.26
C VAL A 275 20.70 12.74 -18.55
N THR A 276 20.49 12.11 -17.40
CA THR A 276 21.49 11.39 -16.57
C THR A 276 20.84 10.18 -15.90
N ASN A 277 21.59 9.11 -15.58
CA ASN A 277 21.08 7.93 -14.85
C ASN A 277 21.28 8.09 -13.34
N VAL A 278 20.38 7.51 -12.53
CA VAL A 278 20.39 7.56 -11.06
C VAL A 278 20.68 6.22 -10.38
N GLY A 279 20.83 5.12 -11.15
CA GLY A 279 21.11 3.78 -10.63
C GLY A 279 20.03 3.23 -9.67
N PRO A 280 18.75 3.16 -10.10
CA PRO A 280 17.64 2.79 -9.23
C PRO A 280 17.60 1.28 -8.98
N ASP A 281 17.22 0.87 -7.76
CA ASP A 281 16.89 -0.52 -7.49
C ASP A 281 15.53 -0.88 -8.12
N VAL A 282 15.57 -1.73 -9.14
CA VAL A 282 14.42 -2.17 -9.95
C VAL A 282 14.50 -3.65 -10.33
N GLN A 283 15.29 -4.46 -9.60
CA GLN A 283 15.59 -5.86 -9.94
C GLN A 283 15.80 -6.74 -8.69
N ASP A 284 14.81 -7.55 -8.32
CA ASP A 284 14.88 -8.54 -7.23
C ASP A 284 15.30 -9.96 -7.71
N LEU A 285 15.98 -10.73 -6.84
CA LEU A 285 16.32 -12.14 -7.07
C LEU A 285 15.68 -13.12 -6.07
N TYR A 286 14.96 -14.12 -6.58
CA TYR A 286 14.29 -15.16 -5.79
C TYR A 286 14.92 -16.55 -5.98
N VAL A 287 15.01 -17.35 -4.91
CA VAL A 287 15.51 -18.74 -4.94
C VAL A 287 14.35 -19.74 -4.89
N GLU A 288 14.02 -20.32 -6.04
CA GLU A 288 12.87 -21.23 -6.18
C GLU A 288 13.21 -22.70 -5.84
N GLN A 289 12.23 -23.44 -5.31
CA GLN A 289 12.27 -24.90 -5.17
C GLN A 289 11.34 -25.55 -6.20
N VAL A 290 11.91 -25.99 -7.32
CA VAL A 290 11.21 -26.63 -8.43
C VAL A 290 10.90 -28.11 -8.12
N ASN A 291 9.72 -28.59 -8.49
CA ASN A 291 9.33 -29.99 -8.34
C ASN A 291 10.18 -30.90 -9.29
N PRO A 292 10.99 -31.84 -8.76
CA PRO A 292 11.89 -32.67 -9.58
C PRO A 292 11.16 -33.67 -10.49
N LYS A 293 9.83 -33.78 -10.42
CA LYS A 293 8.98 -34.59 -11.32
C LYS A 293 8.16 -33.76 -12.31
N ASN A 294 8.07 -32.44 -12.13
CA ASN A 294 7.38 -31.53 -13.03
C ASN A 294 8.01 -30.13 -12.91
N LEU A 295 8.85 -29.76 -13.88
CA LEU A 295 9.61 -28.52 -13.83
C LEU A 295 8.76 -27.25 -14.01
N ASN A 296 7.46 -27.39 -14.34
CA ASN A 296 6.50 -26.29 -14.40
C ASN A 296 5.77 -26.04 -13.05
N GLN A 297 6.31 -26.55 -11.94
CA GLN A 297 5.75 -26.37 -10.59
C GLN A 297 6.84 -25.98 -9.60
N TYR A 298 6.60 -24.88 -8.88
CA TYR A 298 7.39 -24.46 -7.72
C TYR A 298 6.51 -24.43 -6.46
N LYS A 299 7.15 -24.39 -5.29
CA LYS A 299 6.48 -24.49 -3.98
C LYS A 299 6.11 -23.11 -3.42
N VAL A 300 4.82 -22.92 -3.11
CA VAL A 300 4.26 -21.75 -2.41
C VAL A 300 3.94 -22.10 -0.94
N ASN A 301 3.84 -21.09 -0.05
CA ASN A 301 3.59 -21.25 1.38
C ASN A 301 2.39 -20.37 1.84
N ASP A 302 1.22 -20.98 2.01
CA ASP A 302 -0.03 -20.30 2.38
C ASP A 302 -0.12 -19.93 3.87
N LYS A 303 -0.73 -18.78 4.18
CA LYS A 303 -1.01 -18.28 5.56
C LYS A 303 -2.27 -17.38 5.63
N GLN A 304 -3.39 -17.82 5.08
CA GLN A 304 -4.67 -17.10 5.20
C GLN A 304 -5.82 -18.08 5.45
N ASN A 305 -6.84 -17.65 6.16
CA ASN A 305 -8.08 -18.40 6.33
C ASN A 305 -9.05 -18.03 5.19
N PHE A 306 -9.79 -19.00 4.67
CA PHE A 306 -10.74 -18.82 3.58
C PHE A 306 -12.15 -19.22 4.02
N VAL A 307 -13.13 -18.44 3.57
CA VAL A 307 -14.56 -18.79 3.62
C VAL A 307 -15.09 -18.97 2.20
N TYR A 308 -16.02 -19.90 2.04
CA TYR A 308 -16.57 -20.33 0.75
C TYR A 308 -18.09 -20.43 0.84
N ALA A 309 -18.78 -20.13 -0.26
CA ALA A 309 -20.19 -20.45 -0.44
C ALA A 309 -20.51 -20.72 -1.93
N ASP A 310 -21.53 -21.52 -2.22
CA ASP A 310 -21.93 -21.84 -3.60
C ASP A 310 -23.45 -21.83 -3.88
N THR A 311 -23.80 -21.83 -5.17
CA THR A 311 -25.20 -21.83 -5.66
C THR A 311 -25.96 -23.14 -5.41
N LYS A 312 -25.32 -24.15 -4.80
CA LYS A 312 -25.97 -25.38 -4.34
C LYS A 312 -26.32 -25.30 -2.85
N GLY A 313 -26.04 -24.17 -2.19
CA GLY A 313 -26.32 -23.92 -0.79
C GLY A 313 -25.25 -24.43 0.17
N ASN A 314 -24.04 -24.75 -0.33
CA ASN A 314 -22.94 -25.15 0.55
C ASN A 314 -22.19 -23.93 1.10
N ILE A 315 -21.67 -24.05 2.32
CA ILE A 315 -20.71 -23.12 2.93
C ILE A 315 -19.49 -23.88 3.43
N GLY A 316 -18.32 -23.24 3.38
CA GLY A 316 -17.05 -23.86 3.77
C GLY A 316 -16.10 -22.89 4.46
N TYR A 317 -15.19 -23.46 5.26
CA TYR A 317 -14.07 -22.79 5.90
C TYR A 317 -12.81 -23.65 5.73
N TYR A 318 -11.67 -23.02 5.48
CA TYR A 318 -10.38 -23.69 5.46
C TYR A 318 -9.27 -22.77 5.96
N ALA A 319 -8.33 -23.31 6.75
CA ALA A 319 -7.09 -22.65 7.16
C ALA A 319 -5.88 -23.30 6.45
N PRO A 320 -5.71 -23.11 5.12
CA PRO A 320 -4.60 -23.69 4.38
C PRO A 320 -3.26 -23.10 4.86
N GLY A 321 -2.30 -23.99 5.08
CA GLY A 321 -0.93 -23.58 5.37
C GLY A 321 0.01 -24.75 5.62
N ARG A 322 1.30 -24.52 5.35
CA ARG A 322 2.37 -25.43 5.78
C ARG A 322 2.69 -25.16 7.25
N ILE A 323 1.92 -25.78 8.13
CA ILE A 323 2.08 -25.66 9.58
C ILE A 323 2.93 -26.84 10.07
N PRO A 324 4.11 -26.59 10.68
CA PRO A 324 5.04 -27.67 11.00
C PRO A 324 4.65 -28.40 12.28
N ILE A 325 4.63 -29.73 12.22
CA ILE A 325 4.57 -30.61 13.38
C ILE A 325 5.96 -30.58 14.03
N ARG A 326 6.00 -30.21 15.31
CA ARG A 326 7.23 -30.03 16.09
C ARG A 326 7.33 -31.14 17.12
N SER A 327 8.47 -31.84 17.15
CA SER A 327 8.82 -32.80 18.21
C SER A 327 8.86 -32.15 19.60
N LYS A 328 9.24 -30.86 19.65
CA LYS A 328 9.41 -30.08 20.88
C LYS A 328 9.17 -28.60 20.65
N GLY A 329 8.52 -27.96 21.61
CA GLY A 329 8.28 -26.51 21.63
C GLY A 329 7.21 -26.04 20.64
N GLN A 330 6.78 -24.79 20.81
CA GLN A 330 5.67 -24.18 20.07
C GLN A 330 6.10 -22.98 19.21
N GLY A 331 7.41 -22.70 19.12
CA GLY A 331 7.93 -21.55 18.36
C GLY A 331 7.63 -20.17 18.99
N LEU A 332 7.37 -20.14 20.30
CA LEU A 332 7.10 -18.90 21.05
C LEU A 332 8.36 -18.04 21.29
N ALA A 333 9.53 -18.66 21.17
CA ALA A 333 10.83 -18.03 21.32
C ALA A 333 11.84 -18.73 20.39
N PRO A 334 13.00 -18.10 20.09
CA PRO A 334 14.10 -18.78 19.42
C PRO A 334 14.52 -20.05 20.17
N VAL A 335 14.84 -21.10 19.42
CA VAL A 335 15.23 -22.41 19.95
C VAL A 335 16.63 -22.80 19.48
N PRO A 336 17.37 -23.64 20.23
CA PRO A 336 18.65 -24.21 19.82
C PRO A 336 18.64 -24.76 18.38
N GLY A 337 19.38 -24.10 17.49
CA GLY A 337 19.61 -24.56 16.11
C GLY A 337 20.83 -25.46 15.92
N TRP A 338 21.56 -25.75 17.01
CA TRP A 338 22.79 -26.56 17.02
C TRP A 338 22.56 -28.05 17.34
N ASN A 339 21.30 -28.48 17.51
CA ASN A 339 20.93 -29.88 17.64
C ASN A 339 19.55 -30.16 16.99
N ASP A 340 19.20 -31.44 16.86
CA ASP A 340 17.95 -31.87 16.22
C ASP A 340 16.74 -31.83 17.19
N ASP A 341 16.88 -31.40 18.45
CA ASP A 341 15.84 -31.47 19.49
C ASP A 341 14.55 -30.71 19.14
N TYR A 342 14.66 -29.65 18.33
CA TYR A 342 13.56 -28.76 17.92
C TYR A 342 13.25 -28.85 16.42
N LYS A 343 13.83 -29.84 15.74
CA LYS A 343 13.63 -30.09 14.32
C LYS A 343 12.16 -30.42 14.05
N TRP A 344 11.60 -29.83 13.00
CA TRP A 344 10.25 -30.12 12.57
C TRP A 344 10.20 -31.54 11.99
N GLU A 345 9.24 -32.33 12.43
CA GLU A 345 9.09 -33.73 12.01
C GLU A 345 8.46 -33.81 10.62
N SER A 346 7.42 -32.99 10.40
CA SER A 346 6.64 -32.95 9.17
C SER A 346 5.76 -31.68 9.13
N TRP A 347 4.72 -31.70 8.29
CA TRP A 347 3.68 -30.68 8.24
C TRP A 347 2.34 -31.34 8.57
N ILE A 348 1.39 -30.59 9.13
CA ILE A 348 0.01 -31.08 9.27
C ILE A 348 -0.49 -31.51 7.88
N PRO A 349 -1.03 -32.74 7.72
CA PRO A 349 -1.62 -33.19 6.46
C PRO A 349 -2.72 -32.22 6.00
N PHE A 350 -2.85 -32.01 4.68
CA PHE A 350 -3.77 -30.99 4.15
C PHE A 350 -5.19 -31.20 4.65
N ASP A 351 -5.68 -32.43 4.52
CA ASP A 351 -6.95 -32.98 4.96
C ASP A 351 -7.17 -33.01 6.49
N GLU A 352 -6.12 -32.74 7.28
CA GLU A 352 -6.20 -32.58 8.74
C GLU A 352 -6.11 -31.10 9.19
N LEU A 353 -5.85 -30.15 8.28
CA LEU A 353 -5.84 -28.71 8.61
C LEU A 353 -7.22 -28.24 9.10
N PRO A 354 -7.31 -27.14 9.89
CA PRO A 354 -8.58 -26.66 10.41
C PRO A 354 -9.54 -26.29 9.29
N HIS A 355 -10.67 -27.00 9.20
CA HIS A 355 -11.69 -26.81 8.18
C HIS A 355 -13.10 -27.08 8.71
N ALA A 356 -14.10 -26.54 8.02
CA ALA A 356 -15.51 -26.88 8.25
C ALA A 356 -16.27 -26.84 6.92
N TYR A 357 -17.29 -27.69 6.78
CA TYR A 357 -18.15 -27.72 5.59
C TYR A 357 -19.58 -28.02 6.03
N ASN A 358 -20.53 -27.14 5.67
CA ASN A 358 -21.94 -27.21 6.09
C ASN A 358 -22.13 -27.52 7.60
N PRO A 359 -21.57 -26.74 8.53
CA PRO A 359 -21.73 -26.97 9.96
C PRO A 359 -23.20 -26.87 10.38
N GLU A 360 -23.61 -27.68 11.37
CA GLU A 360 -25.02 -27.79 11.82
C GLU A 360 -25.66 -26.45 12.20
N LYS A 361 -24.88 -25.52 12.76
CA LYS A 361 -25.34 -24.16 13.12
C LYS A 361 -25.69 -23.27 11.91
N GLY A 362 -25.41 -23.70 10.68
CA GLY A 362 -25.83 -23.02 9.45
C GLY A 362 -25.02 -21.78 9.05
N TYR A 363 -24.01 -21.37 9.82
CA TYR A 363 -23.15 -20.22 9.50
C TYR A 363 -21.68 -20.46 9.87
N ILE A 364 -20.80 -19.66 9.27
CA ILE A 364 -19.36 -19.62 9.53
C ILE A 364 -18.98 -18.15 9.76
N ALA A 365 -18.34 -17.86 10.89
CA ALA A 365 -17.82 -16.53 11.23
C ALA A 365 -16.34 -16.66 11.63
N THR A 366 -15.48 -15.83 11.06
CA THR A 366 -14.07 -15.73 11.42
C THR A 366 -13.63 -14.28 11.43
N ALA A 367 -12.98 -13.87 12.51
CA ALA A 367 -12.45 -12.52 12.71
C ALA A 367 -11.04 -12.60 13.32
N ASN A 368 -10.20 -13.46 12.73
CA ASN A 368 -8.82 -13.76 13.21
C ASN A 368 -8.74 -14.40 14.62
N ASN A 369 -9.89 -14.73 15.22
CA ASN A 369 -10.03 -15.48 16.46
C ASN A 369 -9.43 -16.90 16.34
N LYS A 370 -9.23 -17.58 17.48
CA LYS A 370 -8.84 -18.99 17.52
C LYS A 370 -9.84 -19.86 16.75
N VAL A 371 -9.34 -20.70 15.84
CA VAL A 371 -10.13 -21.47 14.86
C VAL A 371 -10.18 -22.98 15.16
N ILE A 372 -9.64 -23.39 16.30
CA ILE A 372 -9.54 -24.78 16.76
C ILE A 372 -9.98 -24.89 18.23
N SER A 373 -10.54 -26.04 18.62
CA SER A 373 -10.76 -26.38 20.03
C SER A 373 -9.45 -26.79 20.73
N ASP A 374 -9.48 -26.94 22.05
CA ASP A 374 -8.34 -27.50 22.82
C ASP A 374 -8.15 -29.01 22.61
N GLU A 375 -9.11 -29.68 21.99
CA GLU A 375 -9.05 -31.10 21.61
C GLU A 375 -8.37 -31.32 20.24
N TYR A 376 -8.16 -30.26 19.47
CA TYR A 376 -7.55 -30.36 18.15
C TYR A 376 -6.06 -30.75 18.27
N PRO A 377 -5.59 -31.81 17.57
CA PRO A 377 -4.35 -32.49 17.93
C PRO A 377 -3.05 -31.74 17.60
N TYR A 378 -3.12 -30.63 16.86
CA TYR A 378 -1.93 -29.91 16.39
C TYR A 378 -1.85 -28.47 16.89
N PHE A 379 -0.65 -28.03 17.26
CA PHE A 379 -0.38 -26.63 17.54
C PHE A 379 -0.36 -25.81 16.23
N ILE A 380 -1.32 -24.90 16.09
CA ILE A 380 -1.44 -23.98 14.96
C ILE A 380 -0.67 -22.67 15.22
N SER A 381 -1.09 -21.94 16.27
CA SER A 381 -0.54 -20.64 16.67
C SER A 381 -0.85 -20.41 18.16
N ALA A 382 -0.06 -19.54 18.80
CA ALA A 382 -0.39 -18.93 20.10
C ALA A 382 -0.80 -17.45 19.95
N GLN A 383 -0.61 -16.86 18.77
CA GLN A 383 -1.07 -15.53 18.42
C GLN A 383 -2.41 -15.66 17.69
N TRP A 384 -3.45 -15.11 18.31
CA TRP A 384 -4.82 -15.05 17.79
C TRP A 384 -5.36 -13.64 18.09
N ALA A 385 -6.33 -13.16 17.31
CA ALA A 385 -7.09 -12.01 17.75
C ALA A 385 -8.05 -12.42 18.89
N SER A 386 -8.40 -11.44 19.70
CA SER A 386 -9.42 -11.55 20.74
C SER A 386 -10.80 -11.93 20.14
N PRO A 387 -11.58 -12.81 20.80
CA PRO A 387 -12.77 -13.44 20.20
C PRO A 387 -13.95 -12.50 19.97
N GLN A 388 -13.94 -11.31 20.59
CA GLN A 388 -15.02 -10.33 20.69
C GLN A 388 -15.70 -10.04 19.34
N ARG A 389 -14.93 -9.80 18.26
CA ARG A 389 -15.50 -9.53 16.92
C ARG A 389 -16.24 -10.74 16.34
N ALA A 390 -15.68 -11.95 16.47
CA ALA A 390 -16.31 -13.17 15.97
C ALA A 390 -17.55 -13.56 16.80
N GLN A 391 -17.50 -13.31 18.11
CA GLN A 391 -18.64 -13.46 19.01
C GLN A 391 -19.76 -12.48 18.61
N ARG A 392 -19.47 -11.18 18.45
CA ARG A 392 -20.46 -10.19 18.05
C ARG A 392 -21.13 -10.50 16.70
N ILE A 393 -20.36 -10.92 15.69
CA ILE A 393 -20.92 -11.40 14.41
C ILE A 393 -21.85 -12.60 14.63
N SER A 394 -21.46 -13.55 15.48
CA SER A 394 -22.27 -14.74 15.78
C SER A 394 -23.54 -14.40 16.54
N GLU A 395 -23.46 -13.54 17.57
CA GLU A 395 -24.60 -13.00 18.33
C GLU A 395 -25.63 -12.38 17.38
N MET A 396 -25.21 -11.47 16.49
CA MET A 396 -26.12 -10.80 15.56
C MET A 396 -26.78 -11.79 14.57
N ILE A 397 -26.03 -12.77 14.05
CA ILE A 397 -26.59 -13.82 13.18
C ILE A 397 -27.62 -14.66 13.95
N GLU A 398 -27.34 -15.04 15.19
CA GLU A 398 -28.23 -15.85 16.03
C GLU A 398 -29.48 -15.08 16.47
N GLU A 399 -29.33 -13.80 16.83
CA GLU A 399 -30.44 -12.88 17.11
C GLU A 399 -31.36 -12.72 15.89
N MET A 400 -30.80 -12.38 14.72
CA MET A 400 -31.57 -12.19 13.48
C MET A 400 -32.23 -13.49 12.99
N SER A 401 -31.58 -14.65 13.16
CA SER A 401 -32.12 -15.96 12.75
C SER A 401 -33.07 -16.61 13.76
N SER A 402 -33.24 -16.02 14.95
CA SER A 402 -34.22 -16.47 15.96
C SER A 402 -35.68 -16.20 15.56
N GLY A 403 -35.90 -15.26 14.63
CA GLY A 403 -37.21 -14.91 14.09
C GLY A 403 -37.72 -15.89 13.01
N SER A 404 -38.91 -15.60 12.47
CA SER A 404 -39.45 -16.32 11.30
C SER A 404 -38.89 -15.85 9.96
N GLU A 405 -38.24 -14.68 9.95
CA GLU A 405 -37.67 -14.06 8.76
C GLU A 405 -36.27 -14.62 8.47
N LYS A 406 -35.76 -14.38 7.25
CA LYS A 406 -34.44 -14.86 6.82
C LYS A 406 -33.51 -13.67 6.63
N ILE A 407 -32.27 -13.82 7.10
CA ILE A 407 -31.20 -12.84 6.95
C ILE A 407 -31.07 -12.43 5.48
N SER A 408 -31.19 -11.13 5.23
CA SER A 408 -31.13 -10.49 3.92
C SER A 408 -29.75 -9.87 3.64
N VAL A 409 -29.57 -9.34 2.43
CA VAL A 409 -28.38 -8.54 2.08
C VAL A 409 -28.28 -7.28 2.94
N ASP A 410 -29.41 -6.70 3.37
CA ASP A 410 -29.44 -5.52 4.25
C ASP A 410 -29.02 -5.88 5.68
N ASP A 411 -29.45 -7.03 6.20
CA ASP A 411 -29.03 -7.52 7.53
C ASP A 411 -27.52 -7.79 7.60
N MET A 412 -26.95 -8.33 6.52
CA MET A 412 -25.50 -8.51 6.39
C MET A 412 -24.73 -7.18 6.35
N ALA A 413 -25.35 -6.11 5.83
CA ALA A 413 -24.79 -4.76 5.87
C ALA A 413 -24.83 -4.18 7.29
N VAL A 414 -25.94 -4.40 8.03
CA VAL A 414 -26.06 -4.04 9.45
C VAL A 414 -24.98 -4.70 10.29
N ILE A 415 -24.70 -6.00 10.07
CA ILE A 415 -23.60 -6.71 10.75
C ILE A 415 -22.24 -6.06 10.43
N GLN A 416 -21.96 -5.73 9.17
CA GLN A 416 -20.69 -5.07 8.79
C GLN A 416 -20.57 -3.63 9.28
N ALA A 417 -21.69 -2.98 9.63
CA ALA A 417 -21.75 -1.62 10.17
C ALA A 417 -21.65 -1.56 11.70
N ASP A 418 -21.80 -2.69 12.41
CA ASP A 418 -21.91 -2.72 13.87
C ASP A 418 -20.69 -2.12 14.59
N GLN A 419 -20.98 -1.10 15.41
CA GLN A 419 -20.02 -0.34 16.23
C GLN A 419 -20.18 -0.63 17.74
N HIS A 420 -20.88 -1.71 18.12
CA HIS A 420 -20.95 -2.14 19.51
C HIS A 420 -19.68 -2.91 19.88
N SER A 421 -18.92 -2.37 20.83
CA SER A 421 -17.68 -2.99 21.28
C SER A 421 -17.95 -4.02 22.37
N ALA A 422 -17.77 -5.31 22.06
CA ALA A 422 -17.99 -6.37 23.05
C ALA A 422 -16.99 -6.29 24.23
N GLN A 423 -15.80 -5.69 24.02
CA GLN A 423 -14.82 -5.45 25.08
C GLN A 423 -15.28 -4.36 26.07
N ILE A 424 -16.01 -3.33 25.61
CA ILE A 424 -16.65 -2.35 26.49
C ILE A 424 -17.66 -3.03 27.42
N ARG A 425 -18.44 -4.01 26.94
CA ARG A 425 -19.40 -4.76 27.78
C ARG A 425 -18.71 -5.50 28.95
N GLU A 426 -17.45 -5.90 28.81
CA GLU A 426 -16.67 -6.59 29.85
C GLU A 426 -16.06 -5.63 30.89
N LEU A 427 -15.57 -4.46 30.46
CA LEU A 427 -14.82 -3.52 31.33
C LEU A 427 -15.64 -2.35 31.87
N LEU A 428 -16.72 -1.93 31.20
CA LEU A 428 -17.58 -0.83 31.64
C LEU A 428 -18.10 -0.99 33.08
N PRO A 429 -18.46 -2.20 33.57
CA PRO A 429 -18.85 -2.38 34.96
C PRO A 429 -17.78 -2.00 35.99
N LEU A 430 -16.48 -2.11 35.66
CA LEU A 430 -15.39 -1.69 36.54
C LEU A 430 -15.25 -0.16 36.55
N LEU A 431 -15.30 0.46 35.38
CA LEU A 431 -15.28 1.92 35.23
C LEU A 431 -16.48 2.59 35.95
N LEU A 432 -17.67 1.99 35.88
CA LEU A 432 -18.87 2.48 36.59
C LEU A 432 -18.87 2.23 38.11
N GLN A 433 -17.95 1.42 38.64
CA GLN A 433 -17.78 1.22 40.09
C GLN A 433 -16.89 2.28 40.76
N ILE A 434 -16.17 3.09 39.97
CA ILE A 434 -15.34 4.18 40.48
C ILE A 434 -16.20 5.19 41.25
N THR A 435 -15.80 5.52 42.48
CA THR A 435 -16.44 6.57 43.28
C THR A 435 -15.79 7.91 42.94
N PRO A 436 -16.47 8.81 42.20
CA PRO A 436 -15.84 10.04 41.71
C PRO A 436 -15.39 10.94 42.86
N VAL A 437 -14.14 11.40 42.81
CA VAL A 437 -13.56 12.26 43.86
C VAL A 437 -13.84 13.76 43.66
N ASP A 438 -14.30 14.15 42.47
CA ASP A 438 -14.67 15.52 42.12
C ASP A 438 -15.89 15.61 41.18
N ASP A 439 -16.33 16.83 40.87
CA ASP A 439 -17.45 17.06 39.95
C ASP A 439 -17.11 16.70 38.49
N ARG A 440 -15.81 16.69 38.11
CA ARG A 440 -15.32 16.36 36.77
C ARG A 440 -15.53 14.88 36.46
N GLN A 441 -15.01 14.00 37.31
CA GLN A 441 -15.18 12.55 37.19
C GLN A 441 -16.65 12.17 37.30
N LYS A 442 -17.42 12.87 38.13
CA LYS A 442 -18.87 12.68 38.25
C LYS A 442 -19.62 13.05 36.97
N GLU A 443 -19.24 14.12 36.27
CA GLU A 443 -19.79 14.44 34.95
C GLU A 443 -19.41 13.36 33.92
N ALA A 444 -18.13 12.96 33.87
CA ALA A 444 -17.65 11.94 32.94
C ALA A 444 -18.38 10.59 33.11
N LEU A 445 -18.48 10.09 34.35
CA LEU A 445 -19.22 8.87 34.67
C LEU A 445 -20.72 8.99 34.34
N SER A 446 -21.30 10.19 34.29
CA SER A 446 -22.71 10.36 33.90
C SER A 446 -22.96 10.14 32.40
N TYR A 447 -21.98 10.37 31.52
CA TYR A 447 -22.08 10.02 30.10
C TYR A 447 -21.99 8.51 29.86
N LEU A 448 -21.30 7.78 30.75
CA LEU A 448 -21.16 6.33 30.72
C LEU A 448 -22.38 5.59 31.30
N GLN A 449 -23.23 6.28 32.08
CA GLN A 449 -24.44 5.70 32.65
C GLN A 449 -25.48 5.40 31.57
N ASN A 450 -25.89 4.13 31.47
CA ASN A 450 -26.80 3.60 30.44
C ASN A 450 -26.24 3.62 29.01
N TRP A 451 -24.94 3.87 28.83
CA TRP A 451 -24.27 3.58 27.57
C TRP A 451 -24.08 2.05 27.46
N ASP A 452 -24.38 1.50 26.28
CA ASP A 452 -24.39 0.07 25.97
C ASP A 452 -23.12 -0.41 25.24
N GLY A 453 -22.22 0.53 24.92
CA GLY A 453 -20.99 0.27 24.17
C GLY A 453 -21.06 0.56 22.68
N ASP A 454 -22.10 1.25 22.19
CA ASP A 454 -22.08 1.86 20.85
C ASP A 454 -20.95 2.91 20.75
N THR A 455 -19.95 2.62 19.93
CA THR A 455 -18.77 3.47 19.66
C THR A 455 -18.94 4.41 18.47
N GLY A 456 -20.19 4.75 18.12
CA GLY A 456 -20.52 5.73 17.10
C GLY A 456 -19.80 7.08 17.28
N LYS A 457 -19.44 7.72 16.16
CA LYS A 457 -18.60 8.94 16.10
C LYS A 457 -19.12 10.11 16.94
N ASP A 458 -20.42 10.18 17.21
CA ASP A 458 -21.03 11.29 17.96
C ASP A 458 -21.05 11.03 19.48
N SER A 459 -20.57 9.85 19.93
CA SER A 459 -20.56 9.40 21.33
C SER A 459 -19.48 10.10 22.17
N ILE A 460 -19.91 10.72 23.27
CA ILE A 460 -19.01 11.28 24.30
C ILE A 460 -18.46 10.17 25.22
N ALA A 461 -19.32 9.20 25.53
CA ALA A 461 -18.99 8.04 26.35
C ALA A 461 -17.78 7.25 25.80
N THR A 462 -17.71 7.12 24.46
CA THR A 462 -16.60 6.46 23.78
C THR A 462 -15.27 7.15 24.02
N SER A 463 -15.19 8.48 23.87
CA SER A 463 -13.94 9.22 24.13
C SER A 463 -13.45 9.03 25.56
N ILE A 464 -14.36 9.14 26.54
CA ILE A 464 -14.06 8.93 27.97
C ILE A 464 -13.54 7.52 28.20
N TYR A 465 -14.21 6.51 27.63
CA TYR A 465 -13.81 5.12 27.76
C TYR A 465 -12.46 4.81 27.09
N GLN A 466 -12.24 5.26 25.85
CA GLN A 466 -11.00 4.98 25.12
C GLN A 466 -9.80 5.71 25.75
N ALA A 467 -10.00 6.92 26.29
CA ALA A 467 -8.97 7.61 27.07
C ALA A 467 -8.65 6.89 28.39
N TRP A 468 -9.67 6.43 29.13
CA TRP A 468 -9.47 5.59 30.32
C TRP A 468 -8.73 4.29 29.97
N PHE A 469 -9.18 3.57 28.94
CA PHE A 469 -8.60 2.30 28.52
C PHE A 469 -7.15 2.45 28.03
N ARG A 470 -6.82 3.54 27.32
CA ARG A 470 -5.45 3.90 26.95
C ARG A 470 -4.56 4.07 28.18
N GLN A 471 -5.07 4.66 29.26
CA GLN A 471 -4.30 4.95 30.48
C GLN A 471 -4.21 3.77 31.46
N LEU A 472 -5.04 2.72 31.32
CA LEU A 472 -4.90 1.48 32.09
C LEU A 472 -3.56 0.80 31.85
N GLY A 473 -3.09 0.72 30.60
CA GLY A 473 -1.80 0.11 30.27
C GLY A 473 -0.63 0.73 31.05
N PRO A 474 -0.39 2.05 30.94
CA PRO A 474 0.59 2.76 31.77
C PRO A 474 0.40 2.52 33.26
N ALA A 475 -0.83 2.70 33.77
CA ALA A 475 -1.11 2.61 35.21
C ALA A 475 -0.93 1.20 35.81
N VAL A 476 -0.94 0.14 34.99
CA VAL A 476 -0.75 -1.27 35.40
C VAL A 476 0.72 -1.73 35.24
N PHE A 477 1.56 -1.03 34.45
CA PHE A 477 2.88 -1.53 34.06
C PHE A 477 4.06 -0.57 34.25
N GLU A 478 3.85 0.75 34.42
CA GLU A 478 4.95 1.74 34.39
C GLU A 478 5.92 1.68 35.58
N ASP A 479 5.52 1.02 36.66
CA ASP A 479 6.33 0.81 37.87
C ASP A 479 7.20 -0.45 37.78
N ASP A 480 6.60 -1.56 37.32
CA ASP A 480 7.17 -2.90 37.09
C ASP A 480 8.07 -2.96 35.83
N LEU A 481 7.68 -2.27 34.76
CA LEU A 481 8.35 -2.28 33.46
C LEU A 481 8.72 -0.85 33.07
N ARG A 482 10.00 -0.61 32.73
CA ARG A 482 10.52 0.75 32.53
C ARG A 482 11.37 0.90 31.27
N GLY A 483 11.29 2.08 30.68
CA GLY A 483 12.00 2.45 29.45
C GLY A 483 11.57 1.57 28.29
N ASP A 484 12.50 1.34 27.36
CA ASP A 484 12.30 0.68 26.08
C ASP A 484 11.50 -0.64 26.17
N LEU A 485 11.65 -1.41 27.26
CA LEU A 485 10.93 -2.67 27.47
C LEU A 485 9.42 -2.48 27.71
N TYR A 486 9.03 -1.39 28.38
CA TYR A 486 7.61 -1.03 28.49
C TYR A 486 7.09 -0.54 27.14
N ASP A 487 7.83 0.29 26.41
CA ASP A 487 7.39 0.81 25.11
C ASP A 487 7.24 -0.33 24.07
N ASP A 488 8.17 -1.30 24.04
CA ASP A 488 8.10 -2.54 23.25
C ASP A 488 6.91 -3.43 23.65
N LEU A 489 6.51 -3.43 24.92
CA LEU A 489 5.37 -4.22 25.40
C LEU A 489 4.04 -3.50 25.18
N ALA A 490 3.96 -2.19 25.39
CA ALA A 490 2.72 -1.41 25.41
C ALA A 490 1.95 -1.48 24.08
N GLU A 491 2.65 -1.52 22.94
CA GLU A 491 2.02 -1.77 21.63
C GLU A 491 1.49 -3.20 21.46
N ARG A 492 1.99 -4.15 22.27
CA ARG A 492 1.85 -5.60 22.11
C ARG A 492 1.09 -6.27 23.26
N VAL A 493 0.69 -5.54 24.30
CA VAL A 493 -0.16 -6.07 25.39
C VAL A 493 -1.46 -6.58 24.79
N HIS A 494 -1.67 -7.89 24.88
CA HIS A 494 -2.93 -8.49 24.46
C HIS A 494 -4.03 -8.08 25.43
N GLU A 495 -5.07 -7.40 24.94
CA GLU A 495 -6.17 -6.81 25.71
C GLU A 495 -6.81 -7.73 26.76
N THR A 496 -6.98 -9.02 26.45
CA THR A 496 -7.50 -10.03 27.39
C THR A 496 -6.64 -10.15 28.66
N PHE A 497 -5.34 -9.82 28.60
CA PHE A 497 -4.47 -9.75 29.77
C PHE A 497 -4.87 -8.60 30.69
N LEU A 498 -5.12 -7.39 30.15
CA LEU A 498 -5.63 -6.26 30.93
C LEU A 498 -7.02 -6.59 31.52
N ILE A 499 -7.91 -7.21 30.75
CA ILE A 499 -9.23 -7.64 31.26
C ILE A 499 -9.07 -8.62 32.42
N ASN A 500 -8.21 -9.64 32.29
CA ASN A 500 -7.93 -10.62 33.35
C ASN A 500 -7.22 -10.01 34.58
N ILE A 501 -6.48 -8.91 34.41
CA ILE A 501 -5.91 -8.15 35.53
C ILE A 501 -7.02 -7.40 36.25
N MET A 502 -7.71 -6.50 35.56
CA MET A 502 -8.65 -5.55 36.15
C MET A 502 -9.91 -6.21 36.74
N THR A 503 -10.29 -7.41 36.27
CA THR A 503 -11.42 -8.18 36.82
C THR A 503 -11.08 -8.98 38.08
N ASN A 504 -9.80 -9.01 38.50
CA ASN A 504 -9.36 -9.61 39.77
C ASN A 504 -8.89 -8.49 40.71
N GLU A 505 -9.77 -8.03 41.60
CA GLU A 505 -9.58 -6.85 42.47
C GLU A 505 -8.19 -6.76 43.15
N ASN A 506 -7.63 -7.91 43.57
CA ASN A 506 -6.35 -8.00 44.28
C ASN A 506 -5.26 -8.65 43.39
N ASN A 507 -5.21 -8.30 42.10
CA ASN A 507 -4.16 -8.75 41.20
C ASN A 507 -2.81 -8.09 41.56
N VAL A 508 -1.72 -8.85 41.47
CA VAL A 508 -0.37 -8.35 41.78
C VAL A 508 0.07 -7.21 40.85
N TRP A 509 -0.42 -7.19 39.61
CA TRP A 509 -0.18 -6.11 38.63
C TRP A 509 -0.94 -4.80 38.94
N CYS A 510 -1.67 -4.72 40.04
CA CYS A 510 -2.36 -3.50 40.47
C CYS A 510 -1.75 -2.87 41.73
N ASP A 511 -0.73 -3.50 42.31
CA ASP A 511 0.01 -3.00 43.48
C ASP A 511 1.26 -2.26 42.98
N ASN A 512 1.34 -0.94 43.17
CA ASN A 512 2.54 -0.20 42.79
C ASN A 512 3.58 -0.32 43.90
N PHE A 513 4.62 -1.12 43.67
CA PHE A 513 5.63 -1.44 44.70
C PHE A 513 6.49 -0.24 45.15
N LEU A 514 6.30 0.95 44.56
CA LEU A 514 7.00 2.19 44.86
C LEU A 514 6.22 3.11 45.82
N THR A 515 4.92 2.88 45.99
CA THR A 515 4.00 3.70 46.78
C THR A 515 3.64 3.04 48.11
N THR A 516 2.91 3.75 48.96
CA THR A 516 2.40 3.21 50.23
C THR A 516 1.21 4.07 50.70
N PRO A 517 0.04 3.50 51.05
CA PRO A 517 -0.30 2.06 51.06
C PRO A 517 -0.34 1.44 49.66
N SER A 518 -0.36 0.11 49.63
CA SER A 518 -0.53 -0.72 48.43
C SER A 518 -1.88 -0.43 47.75
N GLU A 519 -1.84 -0.16 46.46
CA GLU A 519 -2.99 0.03 45.59
C GLU A 519 -3.67 -1.30 45.21
N ASN A 520 -4.96 -1.24 44.88
CA ASN A 520 -5.70 -2.34 44.24
C ASN A 520 -6.19 -1.92 42.84
N CYS A 521 -6.82 -2.84 42.09
CA CYS A 521 -7.22 -2.56 40.71
C CYS A 521 -8.29 -1.44 40.59
N ALA A 522 -9.03 -1.10 41.65
CA ALA A 522 -9.92 0.05 41.66
C ALA A 522 -9.16 1.38 41.80
N ASP A 523 -8.07 1.42 42.57
CA ASP A 523 -7.17 2.59 42.69
C ASP A 523 -6.44 2.85 41.36
N ILE A 524 -6.04 1.79 40.66
CA ILE A 524 -5.48 1.86 39.30
C ILE A 524 -6.53 2.34 38.29
N ALA A 525 -7.76 1.81 38.33
CA ALA A 525 -8.84 2.28 37.47
C ALA A 525 -9.20 3.76 37.72
N GLN A 526 -9.17 4.20 38.97
CA GLN A 526 -9.36 5.59 39.39
C GLN A 526 -8.24 6.52 38.88
N THR A 527 -6.99 6.05 38.92
CA THR A 527 -5.82 6.78 38.39
C THR A 527 -5.88 6.89 36.86
N ALA A 528 -6.24 5.81 36.17
CA ALA A 528 -6.43 5.82 34.72
C ALA A 528 -7.58 6.74 34.29
N LEU A 529 -8.64 6.87 35.10
CA LEU A 529 -9.74 7.79 34.81
C LEU A 529 -9.25 9.24 34.88
N ASP A 530 -8.51 9.60 35.93
CA ASP A 530 -8.03 10.97 36.09
C ASP A 530 -7.07 11.39 34.95
N ARG A 531 -6.10 10.53 34.62
CA ARG A 531 -5.18 10.71 33.48
C ARG A 531 -5.91 10.75 32.13
N GLY A 532 -6.98 9.98 31.98
CA GLY A 532 -7.79 9.95 30.75
C GLY A 532 -8.58 11.24 30.56
N LEU A 533 -9.11 11.81 31.64
CA LEU A 533 -9.83 13.08 31.60
C LEU A 533 -8.88 14.26 31.36
N ASP A 534 -7.66 14.23 31.91
CA ASP A 534 -6.61 15.22 31.60
C ASP A 534 -6.26 15.22 30.09
N ASP A 535 -6.03 14.03 29.49
CA ASP A 535 -5.72 13.92 28.04
C ASP A 535 -6.87 14.42 27.15
N LEU A 536 -8.13 14.21 27.54
CA LEU A 536 -9.30 14.76 26.82
C LEU A 536 -9.47 16.27 27.02
N GLU A 537 -9.18 16.79 28.22
CA GLU A 537 -9.17 18.23 28.50
C GLU A 537 -8.10 18.97 27.68
N ASP A 538 -6.89 18.42 27.57
CA ASP A 538 -5.81 19.02 26.80
C ASP A 538 -6.11 19.02 25.28
N ARG A 539 -6.79 17.98 24.78
CA ARG A 539 -7.12 17.83 23.35
C ARG A 539 -8.35 18.59 22.91
N MET A 540 -9.41 18.62 23.71
CA MET A 540 -10.74 19.14 23.33
C MET A 540 -11.27 20.26 24.24
N GLY A 541 -10.53 20.60 25.30
CA GLY A 541 -10.92 21.59 26.31
C GLY A 541 -11.90 21.04 27.34
N LYS A 542 -12.08 21.78 28.44
CA LYS A 542 -12.83 21.35 29.63
C LYS A 542 -14.35 21.15 29.48
N ASN A 543 -14.91 21.31 28.29
CA ASN A 543 -16.35 21.14 28.07
C ASN A 543 -16.62 19.75 27.47
N MET A 544 -17.02 18.80 28.33
CA MET A 544 -17.24 17.41 27.93
C MET A 544 -18.32 17.25 26.84
N SER A 545 -19.24 18.21 26.70
CA SER A 545 -20.22 18.21 25.62
C SER A 545 -19.60 18.30 24.21
N ARG A 546 -18.29 18.55 24.10
CA ARG A 546 -17.53 18.58 22.85
C ARG A 546 -16.70 17.31 22.61
N TRP A 547 -16.66 16.39 23.58
CA TRP A 547 -15.80 15.20 23.54
C TRP A 547 -16.38 14.07 22.68
N GLN A 548 -17.02 14.39 21.56
CA GLN A 548 -17.55 13.41 20.62
C GLN A 548 -16.40 12.66 19.97
N TRP A 549 -16.49 11.33 19.89
CA TRP A 549 -15.40 10.46 19.44
C TRP A 549 -14.77 10.88 18.11
N GLY A 550 -15.57 11.20 17.11
CA GLY A 550 -15.15 11.64 15.78
C GLY A 550 -14.41 12.99 15.74
N ASN A 551 -14.36 13.76 16.84
CA ASN A 551 -13.53 14.97 16.92
C ASN A 551 -12.04 14.65 17.17
N ILE A 552 -11.71 13.43 17.61
CA ILE A 552 -10.34 12.94 17.85
C ILE A 552 -10.04 11.63 17.10
N HIS A 553 -11.06 10.83 16.78
CA HIS A 553 -10.96 9.60 16.03
C HIS A 553 -11.18 9.84 14.53
N LEU A 554 -10.11 10.27 13.86
CA LEU A 554 -10.07 10.50 12.43
C LEU A 554 -9.44 9.30 11.72
N THR A 555 -10.16 8.74 10.75
CA THR A 555 -9.57 7.83 9.76
C THR A 555 -8.62 8.63 8.87
N GLN A 556 -7.39 8.16 8.68
CA GLN A 556 -6.36 8.83 7.91
C GLN A 556 -6.09 8.06 6.60
N TYR A 557 -6.16 8.76 5.47
CA TYR A 557 -5.84 8.24 4.13
C TYR A 557 -4.67 9.04 3.53
N PRO A 558 -3.42 8.71 3.90
CA PRO A 558 -2.25 9.32 3.29
C PRO A 558 -2.05 8.80 1.86
N HIS A 559 -1.86 9.73 0.94
CA HIS A 559 -1.33 9.48 -0.40
C HIS A 559 0.20 9.70 -0.35
N ALA A 560 0.98 8.65 -0.62
CA ALA A 560 2.43 8.68 -0.51
C ALA A 560 3.11 9.06 -1.85
N PRO A 561 4.20 9.85 -1.84
CA PRO A 561 4.77 10.52 -0.67
C PRO A 561 3.95 11.74 -0.22
N PHE A 562 3.04 12.27 -1.06
CA PHE A 562 2.41 13.60 -0.99
C PHE A 562 1.64 14.01 0.28
N SER A 563 1.62 13.19 1.33
CA SER A 563 0.98 13.50 2.62
C SER A 563 1.93 14.00 3.71
N GLU A 564 3.24 13.69 3.67
CA GLU A 564 4.18 14.10 4.73
C GLU A 564 4.67 15.58 4.60
N VAL A 565 4.09 16.38 3.70
CA VAL A 565 4.38 17.82 3.47
C VAL A 565 3.14 18.58 3.80
N ASP A 566 3.17 19.42 4.82
CA ASP A 566 2.02 20.23 5.24
C ASP A 566 1.37 21.02 4.09
N ALA A 567 2.18 21.56 3.17
CA ALA A 567 1.73 22.28 1.99
C ALA A 567 1.00 21.41 0.94
N LEU A 568 1.31 20.12 0.84
CA LEU A 568 0.66 19.16 -0.08
C LEU A 568 -0.43 18.33 0.60
N LYS A 569 -0.30 18.06 1.91
CA LYS A 569 -1.20 17.27 2.73
C LYS A 569 -2.66 17.70 2.54
N ARG A 570 -2.94 19.00 2.56
CA ARG A 570 -4.30 19.55 2.33
C ARG A 570 -4.95 19.20 0.98
N PHE A 571 -4.18 18.74 0.00
CA PHE A 571 -4.64 18.39 -1.35
C PHE A 571 -4.69 16.88 -1.57
N PHE A 572 -3.74 16.13 -0.99
CA PHE A 572 -3.54 14.71 -1.26
C PHE A 572 -3.96 13.79 -0.10
N HIS A 573 -3.84 14.24 1.14
CA HIS A 573 -4.35 13.50 2.28
C HIS A 573 -5.87 13.62 2.35
N ARG A 574 -6.56 12.56 2.82
CA ARG A 574 -7.96 12.63 3.22
C ARG A 574 -8.14 12.12 4.62
N GLU A 575 -9.02 12.77 5.36
CA GLU A 575 -9.40 12.33 6.69
C GLU A 575 -10.90 12.47 6.88
N ILE A 576 -11.49 11.59 7.70
CA ILE A 576 -12.91 11.63 8.03
C ILE A 576 -13.12 11.17 9.48
N ALA A 577 -14.04 11.81 10.18
CA ALA A 577 -14.49 11.39 11.50
C ALA A 577 -15.19 10.03 11.41
N ASN A 578 -14.76 9.06 12.22
CA ASN A 578 -15.32 7.72 12.21
C ASN A 578 -15.75 7.26 13.62
N GLY A 579 -16.56 6.21 13.66
CA GLY A 579 -16.88 5.46 14.87
C GLY A 579 -16.27 4.05 14.81
N GLY A 580 -16.39 3.31 15.90
CA GLY A 580 -15.76 2.01 16.05
C GLY A 580 -14.58 2.03 17.01
N ASP A 581 -14.06 0.83 17.31
CA ASP A 581 -12.79 0.61 18.00
C ASP A 581 -12.10 -0.67 17.48
N LYS A 582 -11.09 -1.19 18.19
CA LYS A 582 -10.38 -2.44 17.83
C LYS A 582 -11.27 -3.70 17.86
N TYR A 583 -12.39 -3.67 18.58
CA TYR A 583 -13.24 -4.80 18.94
C TYR A 583 -14.62 -4.79 18.29
N THR A 584 -14.99 -3.69 17.62
CA THR A 584 -16.19 -3.61 16.78
C THR A 584 -16.07 -4.43 15.50
N VAL A 585 -17.21 -4.82 14.92
CA VAL A 585 -17.24 -5.49 13.60
C VAL A 585 -16.80 -4.51 12.51
N ASN A 586 -17.30 -3.27 12.58
CA ASN A 586 -16.79 -2.13 11.83
C ASN A 586 -15.47 -1.64 12.45
N VAL A 587 -14.42 -2.44 12.31
CA VAL A 587 -13.16 -2.33 13.08
C VAL A 587 -12.39 -1.02 12.80
N ALA A 588 -12.14 -0.25 13.86
CA ALA A 588 -11.50 1.06 13.82
C ALA A 588 -10.50 1.26 14.99
N PRO A 589 -9.36 0.55 15.00
CA PRO A 589 -8.42 0.62 16.11
C PRO A 589 -7.72 1.99 16.16
N PRO A 590 -7.74 2.69 17.32
CA PRO A 590 -6.92 3.87 17.54
C PRO A 590 -5.43 3.48 17.64
N LYS A 591 -4.53 4.31 17.10
CA LYS A 591 -3.07 4.10 17.13
C LYS A 591 -2.45 4.71 18.40
N TYR A 592 -2.73 4.11 19.56
CA TYR A 592 -2.39 4.67 20.89
C TYR A 592 -0.92 5.04 21.14
N SER A 593 0.02 4.45 20.41
CA SER A 593 1.45 4.76 20.48
C SER A 593 1.88 6.01 19.71
N ASN A 594 1.04 6.54 18.81
CA ASN A 594 1.24 7.88 18.28
C ASN A 594 0.90 8.89 19.39
N GLN A 595 1.89 9.38 20.13
CA GLN A 595 1.66 10.24 21.30
C GLN A 595 0.96 11.56 20.94
N GLU A 596 1.24 12.12 19.77
CA GLU A 596 0.60 13.33 19.28
C GLU A 596 -0.88 13.08 18.95
N ASN A 597 -1.18 11.99 18.23
CA ASN A 597 -2.50 11.67 17.71
C ASN A 597 -2.90 10.21 18.01
N PRO A 598 -3.06 9.83 19.30
CA PRO A 598 -3.19 8.43 19.72
C PRO A 598 -4.53 7.81 19.33
N TYR A 599 -5.50 8.65 18.98
CA TYR A 599 -6.83 8.24 18.57
C TYR A 599 -7.00 8.16 17.04
N TYR A 600 -5.97 8.48 16.24
CA TYR A 600 -6.06 8.34 14.78
C TYR A 600 -6.16 6.88 14.35
N GLN A 601 -6.94 6.64 13.28
CA GLN A 601 -7.17 5.33 12.69
C GLN A 601 -6.47 5.22 11.33
N PHE A 602 -5.51 4.31 11.23
CA PHE A 602 -4.83 3.95 9.97
C PHE A 602 -5.23 2.58 9.42
N HIS A 603 -5.97 1.78 10.21
CA HIS A 603 -6.46 0.46 9.81
C HIS A 603 -7.98 0.47 9.75
N VAL A 604 -8.53 0.04 8.61
CA VAL A 604 -9.94 0.16 8.22
C VAL A 604 -10.40 -1.16 7.55
N PRO A 605 -11.71 -1.42 7.44
CA PRO A 605 -12.22 -2.46 6.54
C PRO A 605 -12.02 -2.07 5.07
N SER A 606 -10.80 -2.18 4.55
CA SER A 606 -10.35 -1.56 3.29
C SER A 606 -11.22 -1.89 2.06
N TYR A 607 -11.79 -3.10 2.04
CA TYR A 607 -12.78 -3.57 1.08
C TYR A 607 -13.88 -4.34 1.81
N ARG A 608 -15.13 -4.15 1.38
CA ARG A 608 -16.31 -4.86 1.87
C ARG A 608 -17.08 -5.45 0.70
N GLN A 609 -17.64 -6.63 0.90
CA GLN A 609 -18.61 -7.22 -0.03
C GLN A 609 -19.70 -7.99 0.71
N ILE A 610 -20.86 -8.11 0.07
CA ILE A 610 -21.96 -8.99 0.41
C ILE A 610 -22.43 -9.61 -0.90
N VAL A 611 -22.35 -10.93 -1.04
CA VAL A 611 -22.63 -11.62 -2.31
C VAL A 611 -23.90 -12.47 -2.16
N ASP A 612 -24.91 -12.16 -2.96
CA ASP A 612 -26.15 -12.95 -3.06
C ASP A 612 -26.00 -13.96 -4.21
N LEU A 613 -25.78 -15.22 -3.83
CA LEU A 613 -25.60 -16.33 -4.77
C LEU A 613 -26.90 -16.74 -5.49
N SER A 614 -28.06 -16.29 -4.99
CA SER A 614 -29.36 -16.50 -5.64
C SER A 614 -29.67 -15.42 -6.68
N ALA A 615 -29.14 -14.21 -6.48
CA ALA A 615 -29.31 -13.07 -7.37
C ALA A 615 -28.03 -12.22 -7.39
N TRP A 616 -27.09 -12.56 -8.29
CA TRP A 616 -25.77 -11.91 -8.36
C TRP A 616 -25.82 -10.37 -8.38
N ASN A 617 -26.79 -9.76 -9.07
CA ASN A 617 -26.96 -8.30 -9.14
C ASN A 617 -27.59 -7.65 -7.87
N SER A 618 -28.04 -8.44 -6.91
CA SER A 618 -28.37 -7.98 -5.54
C SER A 618 -27.12 -7.87 -4.66
N SER A 619 -25.98 -8.40 -5.12
CA SER A 619 -24.70 -8.30 -4.41
C SER A 619 -24.22 -6.86 -4.33
N ARG A 620 -23.41 -6.57 -3.32
CA ARG A 620 -23.00 -5.22 -2.93
C ARG A 620 -21.53 -5.18 -2.56
N PHE A 621 -20.86 -4.07 -2.81
CA PHE A 621 -19.48 -3.84 -2.37
C PHE A 621 -19.19 -2.36 -2.13
N ILE A 622 -18.13 -2.09 -1.36
CA ILE A 622 -17.56 -0.75 -1.20
C ILE A 622 -16.08 -0.90 -0.81
N HIS A 623 -15.23 0.03 -1.22
CA HIS A 623 -13.88 0.18 -0.71
C HIS A 623 -13.63 1.64 -0.30
N THR A 624 -12.51 1.89 0.36
CA THR A 624 -12.31 3.14 1.13
C THR A 624 -12.33 4.43 0.32
N THR A 625 -11.42 4.61 -0.63
CA THR A 625 -11.15 5.93 -1.23
C THR A 625 -11.95 6.18 -2.50
N GLY A 626 -11.56 5.57 -3.60
CA GLY A 626 -12.13 5.77 -4.93
C GLY A 626 -11.28 5.05 -5.98
N GLN A 627 -11.81 4.85 -7.19
CA GLN A 627 -11.19 4.02 -8.23
C GLN A 627 -9.98 4.65 -8.96
N SER A 628 -9.33 5.66 -8.37
CA SER A 628 -8.21 6.39 -8.96
C SER A 628 -7.21 6.90 -7.93
N GLY A 629 -5.92 6.62 -8.12
CA GLY A 629 -4.83 7.26 -7.36
C GLY A 629 -4.47 8.69 -7.80
N ASN A 630 -5.15 9.24 -8.83
CA ASN A 630 -4.95 10.60 -9.33
C ASN A 630 -5.90 11.59 -8.61
N VAL A 631 -5.32 12.57 -7.90
CA VAL A 631 -5.98 13.55 -6.99
C VAL A 631 -7.03 14.46 -7.63
N ILE A 632 -7.03 14.64 -8.96
CA ILE A 632 -8.06 15.43 -9.66
C ILE A 632 -9.12 14.56 -10.36
N SER A 633 -9.05 13.24 -10.22
CA SER A 633 -10.11 12.36 -10.67
C SER A 633 -11.36 12.59 -9.81
N PRO A 634 -12.58 12.58 -10.38
CA PRO A 634 -13.79 12.53 -9.57
C PRO A 634 -13.90 11.24 -8.75
N HIS A 635 -13.09 10.21 -9.08
CA HIS A 635 -13.03 8.94 -8.37
C HIS A 635 -11.78 8.79 -7.48
N TYR A 636 -11.29 9.87 -6.89
CA TYR A 636 -10.12 9.83 -5.98
C TYR A 636 -10.49 9.42 -4.55
N ASP A 637 -11.60 9.99 -4.08
CA ASP A 637 -12.04 10.05 -2.69
C ASP A 637 -13.58 9.96 -2.54
N ASP A 638 -14.30 9.68 -3.64
CA ASP A 638 -15.76 9.70 -3.74
C ASP A 638 -16.47 8.58 -2.96
N PHE A 639 -15.72 7.55 -2.54
CA PHE A 639 -16.24 6.48 -1.70
C PHE A 639 -16.00 6.72 -0.21
N ILE A 640 -15.20 7.70 0.22
CA ILE A 640 -14.82 7.88 1.64
C ILE A 640 -16.04 8.07 2.54
N GLU A 641 -16.95 8.98 2.19
CA GLU A 641 -18.18 9.23 2.96
C GLU A 641 -19.10 7.99 2.96
N ARG A 642 -19.23 7.32 1.80
CA ARG A 642 -20.03 6.09 1.67
C ARG A 642 -19.47 4.96 2.53
N HIS A 643 -18.16 4.76 2.49
CA HIS A 643 -17.45 3.71 3.21
C HIS A 643 -17.53 3.91 4.72
N GLN A 644 -17.38 5.15 5.19
CA GLN A 644 -17.58 5.56 6.58
C GLN A 644 -19.02 5.29 7.05
N ALA A 645 -20.01 5.66 6.23
CA ALA A 645 -21.43 5.39 6.49
C ALA A 645 -21.85 3.92 6.25
N VAL A 646 -20.94 3.07 5.76
CA VAL A 646 -21.19 1.67 5.36
C VAL A 646 -22.32 1.56 4.30
N GLU A 647 -22.40 2.56 3.42
CA GLU A 647 -23.21 2.56 2.21
C GLU A 647 -22.50 1.81 1.08
N TYR A 648 -23.18 0.87 0.45
CA TYR A 648 -22.62 0.03 -0.61
C TYR A 648 -23.02 0.49 -2.01
N LEU A 649 -22.15 0.17 -2.97
CA LEU A 649 -22.44 0.18 -4.39
C LEU A 649 -22.99 -1.19 -4.84
N PRO A 650 -23.84 -1.25 -5.88
CA PRO A 650 -24.27 -2.51 -6.47
C PRO A 650 -23.09 -3.21 -7.17
N MET A 651 -22.85 -4.48 -6.84
CA MET A 651 -21.89 -5.33 -7.55
C MET A 651 -22.55 -5.84 -8.84
N SER A 652 -22.67 -4.93 -9.82
CA SER A 652 -23.32 -5.22 -11.10
C SER A 652 -22.59 -6.35 -11.84
N PHE A 653 -23.34 -7.37 -12.27
CA PHE A 653 -22.81 -8.60 -12.86
C PHE A 653 -23.52 -8.96 -14.17
N GLY A 654 -22.74 -9.15 -15.22
CA GLY A 654 -23.22 -9.48 -16.56
C GLY A 654 -23.53 -8.23 -17.41
N ARG A 655 -23.34 -8.35 -18.73
CA ARG A 655 -23.29 -7.21 -19.66
C ARG A 655 -24.55 -6.35 -19.65
N ASP A 656 -25.73 -6.95 -19.53
CA ASP A 656 -27.02 -6.25 -19.59
C ASP A 656 -27.32 -5.39 -18.35
N HIS A 657 -26.60 -5.63 -17.24
CA HIS A 657 -26.75 -4.89 -15.98
C HIS A 657 -25.73 -3.76 -15.81
N VAL A 658 -24.71 -3.70 -16.67
CA VAL A 658 -23.63 -2.69 -16.60
C VAL A 658 -23.86 -1.58 -17.62
N THR A 659 -23.95 -0.35 -17.13
CA THR A 659 -24.11 0.87 -17.95
C THR A 659 -23.13 1.94 -17.51
N GLY A 660 -22.58 2.71 -18.46
CA GLY A 660 -21.64 3.79 -18.19
C GLY A 660 -20.77 4.13 -19.39
N ASP A 661 -19.55 4.58 -19.13
CA ASP A 661 -18.55 4.92 -20.13
C ASP A 661 -18.01 3.65 -20.80
N VAL A 662 -18.32 3.46 -22.08
CA VAL A 662 -17.93 2.26 -22.84
C VAL A 662 -16.67 2.52 -23.66
N LEU A 663 -15.61 1.77 -23.39
CA LEU A 663 -14.40 1.69 -24.23
C LEU A 663 -14.35 0.34 -24.95
N VAL A 664 -14.64 0.32 -26.25
CA VAL A 664 -14.54 -0.89 -27.09
C VAL A 664 -13.13 -0.98 -27.68
N MET A 665 -12.40 -2.03 -27.32
CA MET A 665 -11.13 -2.42 -27.93
C MET A 665 -11.38 -3.50 -28.98
N GLN A 666 -10.93 -3.28 -30.20
CA GLN A 666 -11.08 -4.24 -31.30
C GLN A 666 -9.69 -4.72 -31.77
N PRO A 667 -9.57 -5.96 -32.29
CA PRO A 667 -8.40 -6.37 -33.02
C PRO A 667 -8.03 -5.36 -34.12
N LYS A 668 -6.73 -5.07 -34.25
CA LYS A 668 -6.20 -4.03 -35.15
C LYS A 668 -6.50 -4.31 -36.61
#